data_AF-A0A836EDU0-F1
#
_entry.id   AF-A0A836EDU0-F1
#
_cell.length_a   1.000
_cell.length_b   1.000
_cell.length_c   1.000
_cell.angle_alpha   90.00
_cell.angle_beta   90.00
_cell.angle_gamma   90.00
#
_symmetry.space_group_name_H-M   'P 1'
#
loop_
_entity.id
_entity.type
_entity.pdbx_description
1 polymer ?
#
loop_
_entity_poly.entity_id
_entity_poly.type
_entity_poly.pdbx_seq_one_letter_code
_entity_poly.pdbx_strand_id
1 'polypeptide(L)'
;MTSNDDWKLNRILGSGGFGIVELWVHVQSGKKIAIKRCKCNYSQLMPTQRKRWAHEVFIMKRLKHPNIVRTGCISFKLPNIEENEPILCMEYCRKGDLRKILNRPENCFGISETEAIKVMNEISSAVKYLHSYNITHRDLKPENIVLQDEQNISYKLIDVGYAKELGEASTSASLVGTLNYVAPELLWREKYSCSVDYWSLGILFYELVTGTRPFLPTMQHTMEWMKYIKNKSYDDIHAYELEGKVIFGKDIQKPTHLSNCIRNKMVQWFQLVLQWDPHKRGKMVDKFGTSHLAVFTMLQDALLNKILYVFCLPFYKINTYEIDSNTTLRDLQLLIKRDTNIEVEHQVLTDYKGAILIESTMSLASQINDHVLFLFRNGCYLIEDIPTLNIPTAVEKMMTQSKNELNYEVLKNYYRHTIYFTKAEVYLFQLYIFALSISVDLLHQKIDKFNSSMEKTLENTKILTDQVQTIRMKHMNTADEDAADKRKIQTYFNKVDKLVIAADQIKMKFMSLKKDNNKLRDQAQASDYIGNLSVLYNKMCDVYLKFKEETPHKTAKPLDMSKLVFEFMTAREVQLCNENIIDITRQIDKLQDKLSKLEKVFISVTAMTELYWEEYQRMTQSDINSVPQQSNNYQSVNISTTELSSIIQSEDNVIYNNLIMRYMLDNLIAQMQKKYLEVLKLD
;
A
#
# COMPACT_ATOMS: atom_id res chain seq x y z
N MET A 1 31.83 -41.16 23.83
CA MET A 1 30.91 -40.02 23.65
C MET A 1 30.35 -40.08 22.24
N THR A 2 29.21 -40.73 22.04
CA THR A 2 28.52 -40.86 20.75
C THR A 2 27.39 -39.83 20.71
N SER A 3 27.54 -38.78 19.89
CA SER A 3 26.51 -37.75 19.70
C SER A 3 25.30 -38.35 18.97
N ASN A 4 24.21 -38.61 19.71
CA ASN A 4 22.89 -38.81 19.13
C ASN A 4 22.41 -37.47 18.55
N ASP A 5 22.84 -37.19 17.32
CA ASP A 5 22.30 -36.11 16.49
C ASP A 5 20.87 -36.51 16.08
N ASP A 6 19.88 -36.14 16.88
CA ASP A 6 18.47 -36.47 16.67
C ASP A 6 17.87 -35.69 15.47
N TRP A 7 18.33 -35.96 14.24
CA TRP A 7 17.67 -35.51 13.01
C TRP A 7 16.68 -36.56 12.51
N LYS A 8 15.43 -36.13 12.27
CA LYS A 8 14.38 -37.02 11.75
C LYS A 8 13.86 -36.51 10.41
N LEU A 9 13.65 -37.46 9.49
CA LEU A 9 12.89 -37.22 8.27
C LEU A 9 11.45 -36.85 8.65
N ASN A 10 10.97 -35.71 8.16
CA ASN A 10 9.62 -35.23 8.42
C ASN A 10 8.67 -35.51 7.26
N ARG A 11 9.02 -35.11 6.03
CA ARG A 11 8.24 -35.35 4.81
C ARG A 11 9.07 -35.15 3.54
N ILE A 12 8.55 -35.63 2.42
CA ILE A 12 9.10 -35.33 1.09
C ILE A 12 8.59 -33.95 0.65
N LEU A 13 9.49 -33.08 0.19
CA LEU A 13 9.19 -31.75 -0.34
C LEU A 13 8.91 -31.78 -1.84
N GLY A 14 9.59 -32.66 -2.57
CA GLY A 14 9.40 -32.85 -4.00
C GLY A 14 10.13 -34.10 -4.51
N SER A 15 9.68 -34.64 -5.63
CA SER A 15 10.33 -35.74 -6.34
C SER A 15 10.35 -35.39 -7.82
N GLY A 16 11.55 -35.38 -8.42
CA GLY A 16 11.77 -35.11 -9.83
C GLY A 16 12.50 -36.25 -10.54
N GLY A 17 12.89 -36.03 -11.80
CA GLY A 17 13.57 -37.05 -12.62
C GLY A 17 14.93 -37.50 -12.07
N PHE A 18 15.66 -36.61 -11.40
CA PHE A 18 17.03 -36.90 -10.92
C PHE A 18 17.15 -37.12 -9.40
N GLY A 19 16.10 -36.87 -8.62
CA GLY A 19 16.23 -36.94 -7.17
C GLY A 19 14.96 -36.67 -6.38
N ILE A 20 15.06 -36.96 -5.08
CA ILE A 20 14.06 -36.67 -4.06
C ILE A 20 14.59 -35.57 -3.14
N VAL A 21 13.72 -34.62 -2.80
CA VAL A 21 14.02 -33.56 -1.82
C VAL A 21 13.24 -33.85 -0.56
N GLU A 22 13.95 -33.96 0.55
CA GLU A 22 13.42 -34.36 1.85
C GLU A 22 13.55 -33.23 2.88
N LEU A 23 12.52 -33.06 3.70
CA LEU A 23 12.56 -32.18 4.86
C LEU A 23 13.06 -32.96 6.08
N TRP A 24 14.18 -32.52 6.64
CA TRP A 24 14.75 -33.06 7.87
C TRP A 24 14.65 -32.05 8.99
N VAL A 25 14.31 -32.51 10.20
CA VAL A 25 14.10 -31.67 11.38
C VAL A 25 14.95 -32.18 12.53
N HIS A 26 15.73 -31.29 13.12
CA HIS A 26 16.45 -31.56 14.35
C HIS A 26 15.47 -31.54 15.51
N VAL A 27 15.35 -32.67 16.23
CA VAL A 27 14.32 -32.88 17.25
C VAL A 27 14.43 -31.86 18.38
N GLN A 28 15.64 -31.56 18.85
CA GLN A 28 15.84 -30.71 20.02
C GLN A 28 15.71 -29.21 19.69
N SER A 29 16.30 -28.75 18.59
CA SER A 29 16.32 -27.32 18.25
C SER A 29 15.20 -26.89 17.31
N GLY A 30 14.43 -27.83 16.75
CA GLY A 30 13.44 -27.56 15.71
C GLY A 30 14.03 -27.07 14.38
N LYS A 31 15.36 -27.04 14.24
CA LYS A 31 16.05 -26.59 13.02
C LYS A 31 15.66 -27.48 11.84
N LYS A 32 15.37 -26.86 10.70
CA LYS A 32 14.91 -27.55 9.48
C LYS A 32 15.93 -27.40 8.36
N ILE A 33 16.14 -28.47 7.60
CA ILE A 33 16.98 -28.49 6.40
C ILE A 33 16.27 -29.25 5.29
N ALA A 34 16.61 -28.92 4.04
CA ALA A 34 16.20 -29.68 2.87
C ALA A 34 17.39 -30.49 2.36
N ILE A 35 17.19 -31.78 2.12
CA ILE A 35 18.23 -32.68 1.60
C ILE A 35 17.78 -33.22 0.26
N LYS A 36 18.54 -32.94 -0.80
CA LYS A 36 18.34 -33.51 -2.13
C LYS A 36 19.33 -34.64 -2.35
N ARG A 37 18.81 -35.82 -2.70
CA ARG A 37 19.56 -37.06 -2.98
C ARG A 37 19.00 -37.79 -4.20
N CYS A 38 19.73 -38.75 -4.75
CA CYS A 38 19.26 -39.52 -5.89
C CYS A 38 18.05 -40.39 -5.52
N LYS A 39 17.13 -40.58 -6.48
CA LYS A 39 15.90 -41.37 -6.27
C LYS A 39 16.15 -42.88 -6.37
N CYS A 40 17.05 -43.27 -7.28
CA CYS A 40 17.52 -44.63 -7.46
C CYS A 40 18.94 -44.78 -6.89
N ASN A 41 19.36 -46.01 -6.64
CA ASN A 41 20.71 -46.34 -6.20
C ASN A 41 21.73 -45.65 -7.11
N TYR A 42 22.61 -44.84 -6.51
CA TYR A 42 23.55 -44.00 -7.25
C TYR A 42 24.44 -44.85 -8.17
N SER A 43 24.85 -46.04 -7.72
CA SER A 43 25.59 -47.05 -8.47
C SER A 43 24.89 -47.54 -9.74
N GLN A 44 23.56 -47.50 -9.79
CA GLN A 44 22.75 -47.96 -10.93
C GLN A 44 22.51 -46.87 -11.99
N LEU A 45 22.90 -45.62 -11.71
CA LEU A 45 22.82 -44.52 -12.67
C LEU A 45 23.85 -44.67 -13.80
N MET A 46 23.44 -44.26 -15.01
CA MET A 46 24.36 -44.15 -16.15
C MET A 46 25.56 -43.24 -15.79
N PRO A 47 26.78 -43.51 -16.28
CA PRO A 47 27.96 -42.69 -15.97
C PRO A 47 27.75 -41.18 -16.25
N THR A 48 27.01 -40.86 -17.31
CA THR A 48 26.61 -39.49 -17.67
C THR A 48 25.73 -38.86 -16.59
N GLN A 49 24.71 -39.57 -16.09
CA GLN A 49 23.82 -39.10 -15.03
C GLN A 49 24.55 -38.90 -13.70
N ARG A 50 25.45 -39.83 -13.33
CA ARG A 50 26.30 -39.69 -12.13
C ARG A 50 27.18 -38.45 -12.18
N LYS A 51 27.82 -38.21 -13.33
CA LYS A 51 28.66 -37.02 -13.56
C LYS A 51 27.84 -35.73 -13.49
N ARG A 52 26.62 -35.73 -14.07
CA ARG A 52 25.68 -34.59 -13.99
C ARG A 52 25.30 -34.27 -12.54
N TRP A 53 24.87 -35.28 -11.77
CA TRP A 53 24.49 -35.10 -10.37
C TRP A 53 25.66 -34.58 -9.52
N ALA A 54 26.84 -35.23 -9.61
CA ALA A 54 28.02 -34.78 -8.89
C ALA A 54 28.41 -33.34 -9.23
N HIS A 55 28.26 -32.95 -10.50
CA HIS A 55 28.54 -31.59 -10.96
C HIS A 55 27.52 -30.56 -10.45
N GLU A 56 26.22 -30.91 -10.41
CA GLU A 56 25.17 -30.06 -9.81
C GLU A 56 25.48 -29.78 -8.34
N VAL A 57 25.76 -30.82 -7.54
CA VAL A 57 26.14 -30.68 -6.13
C VAL A 57 27.41 -29.83 -5.98
N PHE A 58 28.39 -30.04 -6.85
CA PHE A 58 29.64 -29.27 -6.85
C PHE A 58 29.42 -27.78 -7.14
N ILE A 59 28.64 -27.45 -8.17
CA ILE A 59 28.30 -26.06 -8.51
C ILE A 59 27.55 -25.41 -7.35
N MET A 60 26.46 -26.04 -6.91
CA MET A 60 25.60 -25.50 -5.86
C MET A 60 26.38 -25.13 -4.60
N LYS A 61 27.33 -25.98 -4.16
CA LYS A 61 28.17 -25.72 -2.99
C LYS A 61 29.09 -24.50 -3.11
N ARG A 62 29.35 -24.02 -4.33
CA ARG A 62 30.24 -22.87 -4.61
C ARG A 62 29.46 -21.56 -4.74
N LEU A 63 28.17 -21.62 -5.01
CA LEU A 63 27.34 -20.43 -5.21
C LEU A 63 27.05 -19.76 -3.87
N LYS A 64 27.22 -18.44 -3.82
CA LYS A 64 26.94 -17.61 -2.64
C LYS A 64 26.22 -16.35 -3.09
N HIS A 65 24.90 -16.36 -2.99
CA HIS A 65 24.05 -15.23 -3.36
C HIS A 65 22.78 -15.22 -2.50
N PRO A 66 22.27 -14.08 -2.03
CA PRO A 66 21.06 -14.02 -1.18
C PRO A 66 19.82 -14.65 -1.83
N ASN A 67 19.69 -14.52 -3.16
CA ASN A 67 18.57 -15.05 -3.96
C ASN A 67 18.85 -16.41 -4.63
N ILE A 68 19.83 -17.16 -4.13
CA ILE A 68 20.05 -18.58 -4.45
C ILE A 68 19.97 -19.34 -3.14
N VAL A 69 19.36 -20.52 -3.14
CA VAL A 69 19.23 -21.34 -1.94
C VAL A 69 20.60 -21.63 -1.32
N ARG A 70 20.76 -21.36 -0.02
CA ARG A 70 22.02 -21.58 0.68
C ARG A 70 22.26 -23.06 0.88
N THR A 71 23.45 -23.53 0.50
CA THR A 71 23.91 -24.90 0.76
C THR A 71 24.63 -25.00 2.10
N GLY A 72 24.54 -26.16 2.75
CA GLY A 72 25.22 -26.48 3.99
C GLY A 72 25.93 -27.83 3.97
N CYS A 73 26.51 -28.19 5.11
CA CYS A 73 27.06 -29.52 5.37
C CYS A 73 26.07 -30.38 6.16
N ILE A 74 26.18 -31.69 6.03
CA ILE A 74 25.41 -32.66 6.82
C ILE A 74 26.29 -33.07 8.00
N SER A 75 25.79 -32.89 9.22
CA SER A 75 26.54 -33.26 10.45
C SER A 75 26.22 -34.68 10.95
N PHE A 76 25.23 -35.35 10.37
CA PHE A 76 24.70 -36.63 10.82
C PHE A 76 24.75 -37.70 9.72
N LYS A 77 24.64 -38.97 10.10
CA LYS A 77 24.57 -40.07 9.12
C LYS A 77 23.15 -40.19 8.57
N LEU A 78 23.03 -40.13 7.24
CA LEU A 78 21.78 -40.39 6.57
C LEU A 78 21.59 -41.90 6.34
N PRO A 79 20.38 -42.43 6.51
CA PRO A 79 20.10 -43.84 6.27
C PRO A 79 20.08 -44.15 4.76
N ASN A 80 20.58 -45.34 4.41
CA ASN A 80 20.53 -45.91 3.05
C ASN A 80 21.20 -45.02 1.99
N ILE A 81 22.41 -44.55 2.27
CA ILE A 81 23.24 -43.79 1.31
C ILE A 81 24.47 -44.61 0.95
N GLU A 82 24.75 -44.70 -0.35
CA GLU A 82 25.95 -45.39 -0.85
C GLU A 82 27.22 -44.60 -0.54
N GLU A 83 28.33 -45.32 -0.40
CA GLU A 83 29.65 -44.71 -0.19
C GLU A 83 30.02 -43.84 -1.41
N ASN A 84 30.29 -42.54 -1.16
CA ASN A 84 30.56 -41.50 -2.16
C ASN A 84 29.36 -40.93 -2.95
N GLU A 85 28.11 -41.23 -2.59
CA GLU A 85 26.95 -40.54 -3.20
C GLU A 85 27.00 -39.02 -2.87
N PRO A 86 27.01 -38.13 -3.88
CA PRO A 86 26.95 -36.69 -3.64
C PRO A 86 25.59 -36.31 -3.03
N ILE A 87 25.58 -35.52 -1.97
CA ILE A 87 24.35 -35.05 -1.32
C ILE A 87 24.36 -33.52 -1.27
N LEU A 88 23.20 -32.95 -1.57
CA LEU A 88 22.98 -31.51 -1.48
C LEU A 88 22.11 -31.18 -0.27
N CYS A 89 22.75 -30.68 0.79
CA CYS A 89 22.08 -30.11 1.96
C CYS A 89 21.85 -28.61 1.72
N MET A 90 20.61 -28.17 1.96
CA MET A 90 20.12 -26.83 1.68
C MET A 90 19.34 -26.28 2.87
N GLU A 91 19.24 -24.96 2.95
CA GLU A 91 18.26 -24.32 3.82
C GLU A 91 16.83 -24.72 3.42
N TYR A 92 15.94 -24.87 4.41
CA TYR A 92 14.53 -25.14 4.16
C TYR A 92 13.74 -23.84 4.00
N CYS A 93 13.21 -23.62 2.78
CA CYS A 93 12.37 -22.48 2.46
C CYS A 93 10.90 -22.75 2.84
N ARG A 94 10.44 -22.14 3.93
CA ARG A 94 9.18 -22.57 4.61
C ARG A 94 7.88 -22.17 3.92
N LYS A 95 7.88 -21.21 2.99
CA LYS A 95 6.65 -20.69 2.34
C LYS A 95 6.30 -21.40 1.03
N GLY A 96 7.07 -22.42 0.65
CA GLY A 96 6.85 -23.16 -0.59
C GLY A 96 7.40 -22.43 -1.81
N ASP A 97 6.86 -22.77 -2.99
CA ASP A 97 7.28 -22.28 -4.29
C ASP A 97 6.36 -21.17 -4.84
N LEU A 98 6.86 -20.38 -5.80
CA LEU A 98 6.15 -19.27 -6.42
C LEU A 98 4.91 -19.76 -7.20
N ARG A 99 4.94 -20.98 -7.76
CA ARG A 99 3.76 -21.57 -8.42
C ARG A 99 2.55 -21.61 -7.49
N LYS A 100 2.73 -21.98 -6.22
CA LYS A 100 1.64 -21.99 -5.22
C LYS A 100 1.02 -20.61 -5.01
N ILE A 101 1.81 -19.53 -5.14
CA ILE A 101 1.33 -18.15 -4.99
C ILE A 101 0.53 -17.73 -6.22
N LEU A 102 1.07 -18.00 -7.41
CA LEU A 102 0.38 -17.73 -8.68
C LEU A 102 -0.94 -18.49 -8.81
N ASN A 103 -1.03 -19.69 -8.19
CA ASN A 103 -2.22 -20.51 -8.24
C ASN A 103 -3.35 -20.05 -7.31
N ARG A 104 -3.09 -19.12 -6.39
CA ARG A 104 -4.10 -18.62 -5.46
C ARG A 104 -5.18 -17.81 -6.20
N PRO A 105 -6.45 -17.87 -5.78
CA PRO A 105 -7.55 -17.15 -6.42
C PRO A 105 -7.28 -15.66 -6.60
N GLU A 106 -6.75 -15.02 -5.55
CA GLU A 106 -6.48 -13.58 -5.52
C GLU A 106 -5.41 -13.13 -6.53
N ASN A 107 -4.63 -14.07 -7.09
CA ASN A 107 -3.55 -13.82 -8.04
C ASN A 107 -3.88 -14.31 -9.45
N CYS A 108 -5.15 -14.58 -9.72
CA CYS A 108 -5.58 -15.13 -11.00
C CYS A 108 -5.34 -14.18 -12.19
N PHE A 109 -5.07 -12.89 -11.96
CA PHE A 109 -4.60 -11.91 -12.95
C PHE A 109 -3.20 -11.35 -12.63
N GLY A 110 -2.37 -12.17 -11.98
CA GLY A 110 -1.02 -11.80 -11.55
C GLY A 110 -0.97 -11.44 -10.07
N ILE A 111 0.23 -11.30 -9.54
CA ILE A 111 0.45 -10.84 -8.16
C ILE A 111 0.43 -9.31 -8.07
N SER A 112 0.40 -8.77 -6.85
CA SER A 112 0.48 -7.32 -6.64
C SER A 112 1.75 -6.73 -7.27
N GLU A 113 1.68 -5.47 -7.73
CA GLU A 113 2.82 -4.79 -8.34
C GLU A 113 4.05 -4.79 -7.43
N THR A 114 3.89 -4.45 -6.14
CA THR A 114 4.99 -4.46 -5.16
C THR A 114 5.67 -5.82 -5.05
N GLU A 115 4.88 -6.90 -5.02
CA GLU A 115 5.41 -8.26 -4.98
C GLU A 115 6.08 -8.64 -6.31
N ALA A 116 5.49 -8.25 -7.45
CA ALA A 116 6.06 -8.48 -8.78
C ALA A 116 7.44 -7.81 -8.93
N ILE A 117 7.56 -6.52 -8.57
CA ILE A 117 8.84 -5.78 -8.57
C ILE A 117 9.88 -6.54 -7.74
N LYS A 118 9.50 -7.00 -6.55
CA LYS A 118 10.39 -7.71 -5.64
C LYS A 118 10.89 -9.03 -6.23
N VAL A 119 9.99 -9.86 -6.76
CA VAL A 119 10.35 -11.12 -7.44
C VAL A 119 11.26 -10.84 -8.62
N MET A 120 10.94 -9.84 -9.45
CA MET A 120 11.72 -9.51 -10.64
C MET A 120 13.14 -9.06 -10.28
N ASN A 121 13.29 -8.19 -9.27
CA ASN A 121 14.59 -7.75 -8.77
C ASN A 121 15.43 -8.90 -8.18
N GLU A 122 14.84 -9.69 -7.29
CA GLU A 122 15.55 -10.77 -6.59
C GLU A 122 15.98 -11.90 -7.53
N ILE A 123 15.09 -12.32 -8.44
CA ILE A 123 15.37 -13.41 -9.38
C ILE A 123 16.31 -12.95 -10.50
N SER A 124 16.14 -11.74 -11.03
CA SER A 124 17.09 -11.23 -12.04
C SER A 124 18.50 -11.04 -11.47
N SER A 125 18.62 -10.62 -10.20
CA SER A 125 19.89 -10.56 -9.48
C SER A 125 20.57 -11.93 -9.39
N ALA A 126 19.82 -12.97 -9.00
CA ALA A 126 20.33 -14.34 -8.98
C ALA A 126 20.80 -14.83 -10.35
N VAL A 127 20.01 -14.60 -11.41
CA VAL A 127 20.36 -15.02 -12.78
C VAL A 127 21.58 -14.26 -13.29
N LYS A 128 21.67 -12.94 -13.03
CA LYS A 128 22.85 -12.12 -13.36
C LYS A 128 24.11 -12.67 -12.68
N TYR A 129 24.02 -13.05 -11.41
CA TYR A 129 25.10 -13.70 -10.68
C TYR A 129 25.51 -15.03 -11.31
N LEU A 130 24.56 -15.91 -11.67
CA LEU A 130 24.88 -17.16 -12.37
C LEU A 130 25.61 -16.90 -13.69
N HIS A 131 25.14 -15.93 -14.47
CA HIS A 131 25.73 -15.58 -15.76
C HIS A 131 27.15 -15.03 -15.62
N SER A 132 27.49 -14.32 -14.53
CA SER A 132 28.87 -13.88 -14.27
C SER A 132 29.84 -15.02 -13.97
N TYR A 133 29.34 -16.19 -13.55
CA TYR A 133 30.11 -17.42 -13.42
C TYR A 133 30.02 -18.34 -14.64
N ASN A 134 29.46 -17.84 -15.76
CA ASN A 134 29.21 -18.61 -16.98
C ASN A 134 28.31 -19.84 -16.75
N ILE A 135 27.35 -19.72 -15.82
CA ILE A 135 26.36 -20.75 -15.50
C ILE A 135 25.02 -20.31 -16.07
N THR A 136 24.40 -21.15 -16.90
CA THR A 136 23.03 -20.95 -17.41
C THR A 136 22.06 -21.85 -16.64
N HIS A 137 20.93 -21.32 -16.20
CA HIS A 137 19.97 -22.07 -15.37
C HIS A 137 19.14 -23.08 -16.17
N ARG A 138 18.59 -22.68 -17.33
CA ARG A 138 17.84 -23.50 -18.31
C ARG A 138 16.47 -24.04 -17.90
N ASP A 139 16.14 -24.03 -16.61
CA ASP A 139 14.82 -24.45 -16.11
C ASP A 139 14.17 -23.35 -15.24
N LEU A 140 14.23 -22.08 -15.66
CA LEU A 140 13.60 -20.99 -14.91
C LEU A 140 12.08 -21.07 -15.07
N LYS A 141 11.38 -21.27 -13.95
CA LYS A 141 9.92 -21.38 -13.86
C LYS A 141 9.47 -21.14 -12.42
N PRO A 142 8.16 -20.86 -12.17
CA PRO A 142 7.67 -20.59 -10.82
C PRO A 142 7.95 -21.71 -9.80
N GLU A 143 8.00 -22.96 -10.23
CA GLU A 143 8.27 -24.12 -9.36
C GLU A 143 9.71 -24.13 -8.81
N ASN A 144 10.66 -23.49 -9.52
CA ASN A 144 12.07 -23.43 -9.15
C ASN A 144 12.44 -22.13 -8.40
N ILE A 145 11.43 -21.38 -7.96
CA ILE A 145 11.58 -20.19 -7.12
C ILE A 145 10.89 -20.48 -5.80
N VAL A 146 11.67 -20.62 -4.74
CA VAL A 146 11.16 -20.90 -3.39
C VAL A 146 11.21 -19.66 -2.51
N LEU A 147 10.29 -19.61 -1.55
CA LEU A 147 10.13 -18.48 -0.66
C LEU A 147 10.63 -18.81 0.74
N GLN A 148 11.58 -18.00 1.20
CA GLN A 148 12.06 -18.03 2.57
C GLN A 148 11.51 -16.84 3.34
N ASP A 149 11.03 -17.09 4.55
CA ASP A 149 10.49 -16.09 5.46
C ASP A 149 11.36 -16.12 6.72
N GLU A 150 12.20 -15.12 6.94
CA GLU A 150 13.02 -14.99 8.17
C GLU A 150 12.66 -13.69 8.90
N GLN A 151 12.83 -12.57 8.22
CA GLN A 151 12.40 -11.23 8.65
C GLN A 151 11.46 -10.60 7.61
N ASN A 152 11.78 -10.83 6.34
CA ASN A 152 10.97 -10.51 5.18
C ASN A 152 10.95 -11.72 4.24
N ILE A 153 9.91 -11.84 3.43
CA ILE A 153 9.85 -12.85 2.35
C ILE A 153 11.01 -12.59 1.38
N SER A 154 11.78 -13.61 1.04
CA SER A 154 12.81 -13.58 -0.01
C SER A 154 12.58 -14.73 -0.99
N TYR A 155 12.77 -14.44 -2.28
CA TYR A 155 12.66 -15.36 -3.39
C TYR A 155 14.05 -15.87 -3.75
N LYS A 156 14.19 -17.20 -3.78
CA LYS A 156 15.45 -17.89 -3.97
C LYS A 156 15.33 -18.91 -5.09
N LEU A 157 16.31 -18.91 -6.00
CA LEU A 157 16.45 -19.96 -7.00
C LEU A 157 16.93 -21.26 -6.36
N ILE A 158 16.30 -22.35 -6.76
CA ILE A 158 16.73 -23.73 -6.50
C ILE A 158 17.11 -24.41 -7.81
N ASP A 159 17.67 -25.62 -7.74
CA ASP A 159 17.95 -26.46 -8.90
C ASP A 159 18.87 -25.80 -9.96
N VAL A 160 19.93 -25.12 -9.49
CA VAL A 160 20.95 -24.55 -10.36
C VAL A 160 21.89 -25.66 -10.84
N GLY A 161 21.73 -26.10 -12.09
CA GLY A 161 22.54 -27.17 -12.65
C GLY A 161 22.52 -27.19 -14.18
N TYR A 162 23.66 -27.52 -14.77
CA TYR A 162 23.85 -27.62 -16.22
C TYR A 162 22.88 -28.67 -16.83
N ALA A 163 21.90 -28.19 -17.63
CA ALA A 163 21.03 -28.88 -18.62
C ALA A 163 20.64 -30.34 -18.36
N LYS A 164 19.34 -30.54 -18.14
CA LYS A 164 18.63 -31.65 -18.80
C LYS A 164 19.03 -31.70 -20.27
N GLU A 165 19.57 -32.83 -20.75
CA GLU A 165 19.29 -33.23 -22.13
C GLU A 165 17.77 -33.45 -22.20
N LEU A 166 17.13 -32.78 -23.16
CA LEU A 166 15.75 -33.05 -23.52
C LEU A 166 15.69 -34.48 -24.07
N GLY A 167 15.40 -35.46 -23.22
CA GLY A 167 15.33 -36.86 -23.66
C GLY A 167 15.11 -37.90 -22.57
N GLU A 168 15.54 -37.67 -21.32
CA GLU A 168 15.43 -38.72 -20.28
C GLU A 168 14.22 -38.53 -19.35
N ALA A 169 13.19 -39.32 -19.64
CA ALA A 169 12.15 -39.87 -18.76
C ALA A 169 11.77 -39.04 -17.51
N SER A 170 11.27 -37.82 -17.70
CA SER A 170 10.31 -37.25 -16.76
C SER A 170 8.90 -37.66 -17.18
N THR A 171 8.05 -38.08 -16.22
CA THR A 171 6.64 -38.45 -16.47
C THR A 171 5.97 -37.45 -17.40
N SER A 172 5.20 -37.93 -18.38
CA SER A 172 4.73 -37.15 -19.54
C SER A 172 4.09 -35.79 -19.18
N ALA A 173 3.39 -35.69 -18.04
CA ALA A 173 2.80 -34.44 -17.56
C ALA A 173 3.84 -33.40 -17.04
N SER A 174 4.93 -33.83 -16.40
CA SER A 174 5.98 -32.95 -15.87
C SER A 174 6.91 -32.40 -16.96
N LEU A 175 7.09 -33.17 -18.04
CA LEU A 175 7.82 -32.73 -19.24
C LEU A 175 7.05 -31.61 -19.95
N VAL A 176 5.75 -31.81 -20.19
CA VAL A 176 4.87 -30.82 -20.84
C VAL A 176 4.79 -29.52 -20.03
N GLY A 177 4.71 -29.58 -18.70
CA GLY A 177 4.71 -28.39 -17.84
C GLY A 177 6.01 -27.57 -17.91
N THR A 178 7.16 -28.26 -17.88
CA THR A 178 8.49 -27.64 -17.94
C THR A 178 8.77 -26.97 -19.29
N LEU A 179 8.33 -27.58 -20.39
CA LEU A 179 8.56 -27.08 -21.75
C LEU A 179 7.94 -25.70 -22.03
N ASN A 180 6.97 -25.27 -21.22
CA ASN A 180 6.26 -24.01 -21.46
C ASN A 180 7.08 -22.74 -21.16
N TYR A 181 8.22 -22.87 -20.47
CA TYR A 181 9.16 -21.78 -20.21
C TYR A 181 10.44 -21.90 -21.04
N VAL A 182 10.57 -22.99 -21.80
CA VAL A 182 11.79 -23.34 -22.52
C VAL A 182 11.92 -22.47 -23.77
N ALA A 183 13.13 -21.97 -23.97
CA ALA A 183 13.48 -21.21 -25.16
C ALA A 183 13.43 -22.11 -26.42
N PRO A 184 12.95 -21.59 -27.57
CA PRO A 184 12.78 -22.40 -28.78
C PRO A 184 14.05 -23.12 -29.22
N GLU A 185 15.22 -22.49 -29.08
CA GLU A 185 16.49 -23.06 -29.50
C GLU A 185 16.90 -24.32 -28.72
N LEU A 186 16.43 -24.51 -27.48
CA LEU A 186 16.75 -25.70 -26.70
C LEU A 186 16.13 -26.97 -27.30
N LEU A 187 15.05 -26.84 -28.09
CA LEU A 187 14.37 -27.99 -28.70
C LEU A 187 15.04 -28.50 -29.98
N TRP A 188 15.83 -27.66 -30.66
CA TRP A 188 16.32 -27.95 -32.02
C TRP A 188 17.80 -27.65 -32.26
N ARG A 189 18.54 -27.02 -31.31
CA ARG A 189 19.96 -26.68 -31.48
C ARG A 189 20.83 -27.40 -30.45
N GLU A 190 22.00 -27.86 -30.90
CA GLU A 190 23.05 -28.42 -30.02
C GLU A 190 23.80 -27.34 -29.22
N LYS A 191 23.86 -26.10 -29.74
CA LYS A 191 24.53 -24.96 -29.09
C LYS A 191 23.53 -23.88 -28.71
N TYR A 192 23.62 -23.41 -27.47
CA TYR A 192 22.80 -22.34 -26.89
C TYR A 192 23.67 -21.39 -26.05
N SER A 193 23.10 -20.25 -25.65
CA SER A 193 23.76 -19.25 -24.82
C SER A 193 22.92 -18.92 -23.57
N CYS A 194 23.36 -17.97 -22.74
CA CYS A 194 22.56 -17.42 -21.65
C CYS A 194 21.21 -16.80 -22.11
N SER A 195 21.04 -16.55 -23.42
CA SER A 195 19.78 -16.10 -24.04
C SER A 195 18.57 -16.98 -23.72
N VAL A 196 18.78 -18.26 -23.43
CA VAL A 196 17.68 -19.17 -23.07
C VAL A 196 16.99 -18.75 -21.77
N ASP A 197 17.78 -18.28 -20.79
CA ASP A 197 17.26 -17.82 -19.50
C ASP A 197 16.47 -16.50 -19.66
N TYR A 198 16.84 -15.65 -20.62
CA TYR A 198 16.10 -14.40 -20.88
C TYR A 198 14.69 -14.68 -21.39
N TRP A 199 14.53 -15.67 -22.27
CA TRP A 199 13.20 -16.12 -22.72
C TRP A 199 12.38 -16.66 -21.55
N SER A 200 12.97 -17.54 -20.73
CA SER A 200 12.30 -18.10 -19.57
C SER A 200 11.91 -17.03 -18.55
N LEU A 201 12.77 -16.03 -18.31
CA LEU A 201 12.45 -14.86 -17.49
C LEU A 201 11.30 -14.04 -18.09
N GLY A 202 11.28 -13.84 -19.41
CA GLY A 202 10.20 -13.16 -20.10
C GLY A 202 8.85 -13.85 -19.91
N ILE A 203 8.79 -15.17 -20.10
CA ILE A 203 7.57 -15.95 -19.89
C ILE A 203 7.15 -15.91 -18.42
N LEU A 204 8.12 -16.14 -17.51
CA LEU A 204 7.91 -16.14 -16.06
C LEU A 204 7.35 -14.79 -15.57
N PHE A 205 7.98 -13.68 -15.93
CA PHE A 205 7.57 -12.36 -15.48
C PHE A 205 6.28 -11.88 -16.16
N TYR A 206 6.00 -12.32 -17.39
CA TYR A 206 4.71 -12.05 -18.01
C TYR A 206 3.57 -12.77 -17.27
N GLU A 207 3.77 -14.04 -16.91
CA GLU A 207 2.81 -14.78 -16.09
C GLU A 207 2.69 -14.18 -14.68
N LEU A 208 3.79 -13.70 -14.11
CA LEU A 208 3.80 -13.04 -12.81
C LEU A 208 2.83 -11.85 -12.74
N VAL A 209 2.77 -11.05 -13.81
CA VAL A 209 1.99 -9.80 -13.85
C VAL A 209 0.61 -9.93 -14.50
N THR A 210 0.32 -11.06 -15.15
CA THR A 210 -1.00 -11.31 -15.81
C THR A 210 -1.72 -12.56 -15.31
N GLY A 211 -1.06 -13.41 -14.54
CA GLY A 211 -1.56 -14.71 -14.11
C GLY A 211 -1.63 -15.76 -15.22
N THR A 212 -1.19 -15.43 -16.45
CA THR A 212 -1.22 -16.31 -17.62
C THR A 212 0.06 -16.20 -18.43
N ARG A 213 0.52 -17.31 -19.00
CA ARG A 213 1.69 -17.32 -19.89
C ARG A 213 1.41 -16.49 -21.16
N PRO A 214 2.42 -15.84 -21.77
CA PRO A 214 2.24 -14.94 -22.89
C PRO A 214 1.78 -15.62 -24.16
N PHE A 215 2.13 -16.88 -24.39
CA PHE A 215 1.90 -17.53 -25.69
C PHE A 215 0.94 -18.72 -25.57
N LEU A 216 -0.25 -18.57 -26.15
CA LEU A 216 -1.24 -19.62 -26.41
C LEU A 216 -1.41 -20.60 -25.23
N PRO A 217 -1.77 -20.10 -24.03
CA PRO A 217 -1.78 -20.90 -22.80
C PRO A 217 -2.82 -22.02 -22.79
N THR A 218 -3.79 -22.00 -23.70
CA THR A 218 -4.82 -23.03 -23.92
C THR A 218 -4.31 -24.23 -24.71
N MET A 219 -3.24 -24.06 -25.52
CA MET A 219 -2.64 -25.16 -26.28
C MET A 219 -1.80 -26.03 -25.35
N GLN A 220 -2.13 -27.33 -25.28
CA GLN A 220 -1.50 -28.26 -24.34
C GLN A 220 -0.05 -28.60 -24.72
N HIS A 221 0.29 -28.58 -26.00
CA HIS A 221 1.60 -29.02 -26.50
C HIS A 221 2.49 -27.86 -26.92
N THR A 222 3.69 -27.79 -26.32
CA THR A 222 4.67 -26.73 -26.60
C THR A 222 5.03 -26.61 -28.08
N MET A 223 5.22 -27.75 -28.73
CA MET A 223 5.56 -27.83 -30.16
C MET A 223 4.47 -27.29 -31.08
N GLU A 224 3.21 -27.27 -30.63
CA GLU A 224 2.08 -26.79 -31.40
C GLU A 224 2.05 -25.26 -31.41
N TRP A 225 2.06 -24.63 -30.23
CA TRP A 225 2.03 -23.18 -30.16
C TRP A 225 3.28 -22.53 -30.77
N MET A 226 4.45 -23.18 -30.64
CA MET A 226 5.70 -22.67 -31.22
C MET A 226 5.67 -22.51 -32.74
N LYS A 227 4.84 -23.30 -33.46
CA LYS A 227 4.65 -23.15 -34.91
C LYS A 227 4.09 -21.77 -35.28
N TYR A 228 3.22 -21.23 -34.43
CA TYR A 228 2.63 -19.92 -34.60
C TYR A 228 3.59 -18.83 -34.15
N ILE A 229 4.18 -18.98 -32.95
CA ILE A 229 5.01 -17.94 -32.33
C ILE A 229 6.31 -17.66 -33.09
N LYS A 230 6.81 -18.62 -33.89
CA LYS A 230 7.95 -18.39 -34.79
C LYS A 230 7.76 -17.18 -35.72
N ASN A 231 6.52 -16.87 -36.10
CA ASN A 231 6.20 -15.80 -37.04
C ASN A 231 5.89 -14.45 -36.37
N LYS A 232 6.07 -14.34 -35.06
CA LYS A 232 5.79 -13.09 -34.34
C LYS A 232 6.73 -11.96 -34.79
N SER A 233 6.23 -10.72 -34.76
CA SER A 233 7.06 -9.53 -34.96
C SER A 233 7.89 -9.20 -33.72
N TYR A 234 8.78 -8.20 -33.83
CA TYR A 234 9.56 -7.72 -32.69
C TYR A 234 8.66 -7.24 -31.53
N ASP A 235 7.59 -6.50 -31.85
CA ASP A 235 6.74 -5.84 -30.86
C ASP A 235 5.79 -6.80 -30.13
N ASP A 236 5.55 -7.98 -30.68
CA ASP A 236 4.56 -8.92 -30.15
C ASP A 236 5.09 -9.60 -28.88
N ILE A 237 4.48 -9.30 -27.73
CA ILE A 237 4.90 -9.85 -26.43
C ILE A 237 3.99 -10.97 -25.93
N HIS A 238 2.82 -11.14 -26.54
CA HIS A 238 1.89 -12.21 -26.22
C HIS A 238 1.08 -12.65 -27.44
N ALA A 239 0.44 -13.81 -27.36
CA ALA A 239 -0.48 -14.31 -28.37
C ALA A 239 -1.57 -15.18 -27.72
N TYR A 240 -2.80 -15.05 -28.20
CA TYR A 240 -3.95 -15.83 -27.74
C TYR A 240 -4.81 -16.28 -28.92
N GLU A 241 -5.63 -17.30 -28.68
CA GLU A 241 -6.58 -17.80 -29.68
C GLU A 241 -7.94 -17.14 -29.50
N LEU A 242 -8.51 -16.63 -30.59
CA LEU A 242 -9.86 -16.08 -30.65
C LEU A 242 -10.53 -16.60 -31.92
N GLU A 243 -11.65 -17.32 -31.75
CA GLU A 243 -12.43 -17.87 -32.87
C GLU A 243 -11.57 -18.70 -33.86
N GLY A 244 -10.65 -19.52 -33.33
CA GLY A 244 -9.76 -20.37 -34.12
C GLY A 244 -8.59 -19.64 -34.80
N LYS A 245 -8.41 -18.34 -34.54
CA LYS A 245 -7.29 -17.54 -35.08
C LYS A 245 -6.33 -17.13 -33.97
N VAL A 246 -5.04 -17.17 -34.28
CA VAL A 246 -4.00 -16.65 -33.38
C VAL A 246 -3.88 -15.14 -33.56
N ILE A 247 -4.09 -14.41 -32.47
CA ILE A 247 -3.94 -12.96 -32.39
C ILE A 247 -2.68 -12.65 -31.61
N PHE A 248 -1.80 -11.80 -32.17
CA PHE A 248 -0.61 -11.29 -31.49
C PHE A 248 -0.90 -9.95 -30.85
N GLY A 249 -0.35 -9.73 -29.66
CA GLY A 249 -0.53 -8.50 -28.91
C GLY A 249 0.79 -7.86 -28.47
N LYS A 250 0.79 -6.52 -28.50
CA LYS A 250 1.97 -5.66 -28.27
C LYS A 250 2.02 -5.01 -26.89
N ASP A 251 0.93 -5.09 -26.12
CA ASP A 251 0.81 -4.57 -24.76
C ASP A 251 0.52 -5.73 -23.78
N ILE A 252 0.71 -5.49 -22.49
CA ILE A 252 0.39 -6.44 -21.42
C ILE A 252 -1.13 -6.58 -21.33
N GLN A 253 -1.62 -7.82 -21.38
CA GLN A 253 -3.06 -8.09 -21.36
C GLN A 253 -3.71 -7.59 -20.06
N LYS A 254 -4.80 -6.84 -20.19
CA LYS A 254 -5.63 -6.39 -19.06
C LYS A 254 -6.70 -7.45 -18.70
N PRO A 255 -7.16 -7.51 -17.44
CA PRO A 255 -6.70 -6.72 -16.29
C PRO A 255 -5.32 -7.18 -15.76
N THR A 256 -4.61 -6.26 -15.10
CA THR A 256 -3.32 -6.48 -14.44
C THR A 256 -3.23 -5.54 -13.24
N HIS A 257 -2.46 -5.93 -12.22
CA HIS A 257 -2.19 -5.10 -11.05
C HIS A 257 -1.10 -4.03 -11.30
N LEU A 258 -0.45 -4.02 -12.48
CA LEU A 258 0.57 -3.02 -12.79
C LEU A 258 -0.03 -1.63 -13.04
N SER A 259 0.58 -0.63 -12.40
CA SER A 259 0.43 0.78 -12.71
C SER A 259 0.81 1.07 -14.16
N ASN A 260 0.25 2.14 -14.73
CA ASN A 260 0.59 2.57 -16.08
C ASN A 260 2.09 2.87 -16.24
N CYS A 261 2.72 3.43 -15.20
CA CYS A 261 4.14 3.77 -15.16
C CYS A 261 5.02 2.54 -15.39
N ILE A 262 4.83 1.50 -14.59
CA ILE A 262 5.63 0.27 -14.70
C ILE A 262 5.23 -0.54 -15.94
N ARG A 263 3.93 -0.63 -16.26
CA ARG A 263 3.45 -1.37 -17.44
C ARG A 263 4.17 -0.93 -18.71
N ASN A 264 4.26 0.38 -18.96
CA ASN A 264 4.88 0.91 -20.18
C ASN A 264 6.36 0.54 -20.30
N LYS A 265 7.11 0.57 -19.18
CA LYS A 265 8.53 0.16 -19.16
C LYS A 265 8.69 -1.35 -19.32
N MET A 266 7.81 -2.12 -18.68
CA MET A 266 7.81 -3.58 -18.76
C MET A 266 7.46 -4.10 -20.15
N VAL A 267 6.56 -3.45 -20.90
CA VAL A 267 6.27 -3.79 -22.30
C VAL A 267 7.56 -3.76 -23.14
N GLN A 268 8.34 -2.68 -23.02
CA GLN A 268 9.61 -2.56 -23.75
C GLN A 268 10.60 -3.66 -23.32
N TRP A 269 10.64 -3.99 -22.03
CA TRP A 269 11.49 -5.05 -21.53
C TRP A 269 11.06 -6.44 -22.06
N PHE A 270 9.76 -6.73 -22.09
CA PHE A 270 9.22 -7.96 -22.67
C PHE A 270 9.52 -8.09 -24.15
N GLN A 271 9.44 -6.99 -24.92
CA GLN A 271 9.88 -6.98 -26.32
C GLN A 271 11.34 -7.42 -26.40
N LEU A 272 12.24 -6.89 -25.57
CA LEU A 272 13.65 -7.25 -25.60
C LEU A 272 13.92 -8.76 -25.34
N VAL A 273 13.23 -9.35 -24.36
CA VAL A 273 13.54 -10.71 -23.88
C VAL A 273 12.72 -11.83 -24.52
N LEU A 274 11.53 -11.52 -25.06
CA LEU A 274 10.67 -12.50 -25.75
C LEU A 274 10.94 -12.60 -27.25
N GLN A 275 12.13 -12.22 -27.72
CA GLN A 275 12.49 -12.39 -29.13
C GLN A 275 12.71 -13.85 -29.49
N TRP A 276 12.15 -14.27 -30.64
CA TRP A 276 12.34 -15.64 -31.14
C TRP A 276 13.81 -15.93 -31.46
N ASP A 277 14.48 -15.01 -32.16
CA ASP A 277 15.89 -15.14 -32.54
C ASP A 277 16.82 -15.01 -31.32
N PRO A 278 17.56 -16.08 -30.94
CA PRO A 278 18.44 -16.06 -29.78
C PRO A 278 19.63 -15.09 -29.91
N HIS A 279 20.03 -14.70 -31.12
CA HIS A 279 21.16 -13.77 -31.32
C HIS A 279 20.77 -12.32 -31.05
N LYS A 280 19.51 -11.97 -31.29
CA LYS A 280 18.91 -10.65 -31.04
C LYS A 280 18.33 -10.52 -29.63
N ARG A 281 17.86 -11.63 -29.05
CA ARG A 281 17.23 -11.67 -27.74
C ARG A 281 18.13 -11.06 -26.67
N GLY A 282 17.58 -10.12 -25.92
CA GLY A 282 18.26 -9.47 -24.80
C GLY A 282 19.24 -8.35 -25.17
N LYS A 283 19.40 -8.05 -26.47
CA LYS A 283 20.39 -7.08 -26.93
C LYS A 283 19.74 -5.85 -27.56
N MET A 284 20.33 -4.70 -27.26
CA MET A 284 20.03 -3.44 -27.95
C MET A 284 21.20 -3.09 -28.87
N VAL A 285 20.90 -2.35 -29.92
CA VAL A 285 21.89 -1.81 -30.86
C VAL A 285 22.02 -0.32 -30.56
N ASP A 286 23.24 0.14 -30.29
CA ASP A 286 23.49 1.56 -30.06
C ASP A 286 23.51 2.36 -31.37
N LYS A 287 23.69 3.69 -31.25
CA LYS A 287 23.77 4.61 -32.40
C LYS A 287 24.93 4.29 -33.36
N PHE A 288 25.92 3.52 -32.91
CA PHE A 288 27.10 3.13 -33.68
C PHE A 288 26.95 1.73 -34.29
N GLY A 289 25.78 1.08 -34.15
CA GLY A 289 25.53 -0.26 -34.65
C GLY A 289 26.09 -1.38 -33.76
N THR A 290 26.63 -1.05 -32.58
CA THR A 290 27.21 -2.04 -31.66
C THR A 290 26.12 -2.68 -30.81
N SER A 291 26.09 -4.01 -30.81
CA SER A 291 25.12 -4.79 -30.03
C SER A 291 25.63 -5.03 -28.61
N HIS A 292 24.87 -4.61 -27.61
CA HIS A 292 25.19 -4.82 -26.19
C HIS A 292 24.01 -5.47 -25.45
N LEU A 293 24.33 -6.25 -24.40
CA LEU A 293 23.33 -6.87 -23.54
C LEU A 293 22.65 -5.79 -22.69
N ALA A 294 21.31 -5.69 -22.78
CA ALA A 294 20.54 -4.67 -22.08
C ALA A 294 19.52 -5.26 -21.07
N VAL A 295 19.38 -6.59 -20.98
CA VAL A 295 18.35 -7.26 -20.18
C VAL A 295 18.28 -6.77 -18.73
N PHE A 296 19.42 -6.82 -18.03
CA PHE A 296 19.44 -6.53 -16.59
C PHE A 296 19.46 -5.04 -16.28
N THR A 297 20.12 -4.22 -17.11
CA THR A 297 20.15 -2.76 -16.93
C THR A 297 18.78 -2.16 -17.19
N MET A 298 18.13 -2.54 -18.29
CA MET A 298 16.80 -2.06 -18.62
C MET A 298 15.74 -2.50 -17.60
N LEU A 299 15.84 -3.72 -17.07
CA LEU A 299 14.94 -4.16 -15.99
C LEU A 299 15.17 -3.33 -14.72
N GLN A 300 16.43 -3.10 -14.34
CA GLN A 300 16.74 -2.30 -13.17
C GLN A 300 16.21 -0.88 -13.30
N ASP A 301 16.38 -0.25 -14.47
CA ASP A 301 15.85 1.09 -14.76
C ASP A 301 14.31 1.11 -14.77
N ALA A 302 13.68 0.03 -15.24
CA ALA A 302 12.22 -0.12 -15.23
C ALA A 302 11.64 -0.21 -13.80
N LEU A 303 12.40 -0.81 -12.88
CA LEU A 303 11.98 -1.10 -11.51
C LEU A 303 12.57 -0.12 -10.47
N LEU A 304 13.34 0.88 -10.90
CA LEU A 304 14.12 1.76 -10.01
C LEU A 304 13.24 2.67 -9.15
N ASN A 305 12.22 3.27 -9.77
CA ASN A 305 11.44 4.33 -9.15
C ASN A 305 10.35 3.77 -8.24
N LYS A 306 10.12 4.45 -7.11
CA LYS A 306 9.08 4.05 -6.14
C LYS A 306 7.72 4.48 -6.69
N ILE A 307 6.74 3.59 -6.62
CA ILE A 307 5.36 3.90 -6.94
C ILE A 307 4.61 4.22 -5.64
N LEU A 308 3.92 5.36 -5.64
CA LEU A 308 2.97 5.76 -4.62
C LEU A 308 1.54 5.55 -5.09
N TYR A 309 0.72 5.01 -4.20
CA TYR A 309 -0.71 4.78 -4.38
C TYR A 309 -1.45 5.79 -3.51
N VAL A 310 -2.08 6.78 -4.13
CA VAL A 310 -2.82 7.82 -3.41
C VAL A 310 -4.30 7.51 -3.49
N PHE A 311 -4.88 7.08 -2.38
CA PHE A 311 -6.33 6.94 -2.23
C PHE A 311 -6.96 8.32 -2.05
N CYS A 312 -7.73 8.75 -3.05
CA CYS A 312 -8.44 10.02 -3.05
C CYS A 312 -9.84 9.80 -2.49
N LEU A 313 -10.06 10.24 -1.24
CA LEU A 313 -11.32 10.04 -0.53
C LEU A 313 -12.53 10.65 -1.26
N PRO A 314 -12.48 11.92 -1.74
CA PRO A 314 -13.64 12.54 -2.41
C PRO A 314 -14.15 11.76 -3.63
N PHE A 315 -13.25 11.07 -4.34
CA PHE A 315 -13.57 10.37 -5.58
C PHE A 315 -13.60 8.84 -5.43
N TYR A 316 -13.38 8.30 -4.21
CA TYR A 316 -13.32 6.87 -3.93
C TYR A 316 -12.45 6.11 -4.95
N LYS A 317 -11.23 6.61 -5.21
CA LYS A 317 -10.35 6.11 -6.26
C LYS A 317 -8.88 6.16 -5.85
N ILE A 318 -8.11 5.21 -6.33
CA ILE A 318 -6.64 5.20 -6.19
C ILE A 318 -6.01 5.74 -7.47
N ASN A 319 -5.13 6.73 -7.33
CA ASN A 319 -4.22 7.17 -8.38
C ASN A 319 -2.79 6.68 -8.07
N THR A 320 -2.00 6.43 -9.10
CA THR A 320 -0.61 5.95 -8.96
C THR A 320 0.35 6.99 -9.49
N TYR A 321 1.41 7.28 -8.74
CA TYR A 321 2.43 8.26 -9.08
C TYR A 321 3.81 7.66 -8.91
N GLU A 322 4.66 7.91 -9.89
CA GLU A 322 6.06 7.50 -9.86
C GLU A 322 6.90 8.62 -9.23
N ILE A 323 7.72 8.25 -8.24
CA ILE A 323 8.60 9.19 -7.55
C ILE A 323 10.05 8.69 -7.59
N ASP A 324 10.97 9.65 -7.61
CA ASP A 324 12.42 9.42 -7.54
C ASP A 324 13.01 10.01 -6.25
N SER A 325 14.35 10.00 -6.13
CA SER A 325 15.06 10.52 -4.96
C SER A 325 14.95 12.03 -4.78
N ASN A 326 14.52 12.77 -5.80
CA ASN A 326 14.50 14.23 -5.83
C ASN A 326 13.07 14.80 -5.75
N THR A 327 12.06 13.95 -5.97
CA THR A 327 10.65 14.33 -5.96
C THR A 327 10.27 14.89 -4.58
N THR A 328 9.75 16.12 -4.55
CA THR A 328 9.28 16.78 -3.33
C THR A 328 7.79 16.52 -3.08
N LEU A 329 7.30 16.85 -1.88
CA LEU A 329 5.87 16.83 -1.58
C LEU A 329 5.09 17.76 -2.53
N ARG A 330 5.67 18.93 -2.86
CA ARG A 330 5.06 19.91 -3.73
C ARG A 330 4.87 19.39 -5.15
N ASP A 331 5.86 18.66 -5.68
CA ASP A 331 5.78 18.03 -7.00
C ASP A 331 4.63 17.01 -7.05
N LEU A 332 4.50 16.17 -6.02
CA LEU A 332 3.38 15.24 -5.90
C LEU A 332 2.03 15.98 -5.86
N GLN A 333 1.92 17.04 -5.07
CA GLN A 333 0.68 17.82 -4.97
C GLN A 333 0.28 18.47 -6.31
N LEU A 334 1.27 18.90 -7.11
CA LEU A 334 1.02 19.44 -8.46
C LEU A 334 0.55 18.35 -9.43
N LEU A 335 1.12 17.13 -9.36
CA LEU A 335 0.65 15.98 -10.12
C LEU A 335 -0.78 15.60 -9.73
N ILE A 336 -1.07 15.57 -8.43
CA ILE A 336 -2.42 15.36 -7.91
C ILE A 336 -3.37 16.43 -8.43
N LYS A 337 -3.01 17.72 -8.34
CA LYS A 337 -3.84 18.83 -8.84
C LYS A 337 -4.18 18.62 -10.32
N ARG A 338 -3.20 18.21 -11.14
CA ARG A 338 -3.43 17.94 -12.57
C ARG A 338 -4.44 16.81 -12.79
N ASP A 339 -4.37 15.76 -11.98
CA ASP A 339 -5.16 14.53 -12.17
C ASP A 339 -6.53 14.56 -11.46
N THR A 340 -6.71 15.42 -10.45
CA THR A 340 -7.91 15.48 -9.60
C THR A 340 -8.61 16.84 -9.60
N ASN A 341 -7.96 17.89 -10.12
CA ASN A 341 -8.42 19.28 -10.06
C ASN A 341 -8.59 19.85 -8.63
N ILE A 342 -8.03 19.19 -7.61
CA ILE A 342 -8.00 19.71 -6.24
C ILE A 342 -6.80 20.67 -6.11
N GLU A 343 -7.08 21.94 -5.79
CA GLU A 343 -6.04 22.95 -5.55
C GLU A 343 -5.10 22.55 -4.40
N VAL A 344 -3.81 22.88 -4.52
CA VAL A 344 -2.79 22.37 -3.58
C VAL A 344 -3.07 22.80 -2.13
N GLU A 345 -3.60 24.00 -1.92
CA GLU A 345 -4.01 24.52 -0.61
C GLU A 345 -5.18 23.75 0.04
N HIS A 346 -5.89 22.96 -0.75
CA HIS A 346 -6.97 22.11 -0.29
C HIS A 346 -6.57 20.65 -0.15
N GLN A 347 -5.33 20.28 -0.50
CA GLN A 347 -4.85 18.90 -0.40
C GLN A 347 -4.25 18.63 0.97
N VAL A 348 -4.86 17.72 1.73
CA VAL A 348 -4.28 17.17 2.96
C VAL A 348 -3.85 15.74 2.67
N LEU A 349 -2.55 15.49 2.67
CA LEU A 349 -1.97 14.18 2.45
C LEU A 349 -1.53 13.56 3.78
N THR A 350 -1.89 12.30 4.01
CA THR A 350 -1.38 11.53 5.15
C THR A 350 -0.74 10.22 4.71
N ASP A 351 0.18 9.73 5.54
CA ASP A 351 0.64 8.35 5.45
C ASP A 351 -0.42 7.36 5.99
N TYR A 352 -0.06 6.07 5.99
CA TYR A 352 -0.91 5.00 6.52
C TYR A 352 -1.12 5.10 8.04
N LYS A 353 -0.33 5.88 8.79
CA LYS A 353 -0.52 6.07 10.24
C LYS A 353 -1.36 7.31 10.56
N GLY A 354 -1.84 8.02 9.55
CA GLY A 354 -2.56 9.28 9.71
C GLY A 354 -1.64 10.46 10.04
N ALA A 355 -0.32 10.34 9.84
CA ALA A 355 0.59 11.46 9.97
C ALA A 355 0.48 12.36 8.74
N ILE A 356 0.20 13.65 8.95
CA ILE A 356 0.13 14.65 7.87
C ILE A 356 1.52 14.86 7.30
N LEU A 357 1.64 14.79 5.97
CA LEU A 357 2.86 15.14 5.26
C LEU A 357 3.02 16.66 5.25
N ILE A 358 4.15 17.14 5.77
CA ILE A 358 4.47 18.57 5.88
C ILE A 358 5.53 18.90 4.82
N GLU A 359 5.40 20.08 4.20
CA GLU A 359 6.40 20.57 3.27
C GLU A 359 7.75 20.69 3.97
N SER A 360 8.77 20.03 3.41
CA SER A 360 10.14 20.10 3.90
C SER A 360 11.09 20.13 2.72
N THR A 361 12.33 20.57 2.96
CA THR A 361 13.41 20.53 1.96
C THR A 361 13.88 19.10 1.65
N MET A 362 13.42 18.09 2.40
CA MET A 362 13.77 16.69 2.22
C MET A 362 12.90 16.03 1.16
N SER A 363 13.48 15.09 0.41
CA SER A 363 12.76 14.35 -0.60
C SER A 363 11.60 13.54 -0.01
N LEU A 364 10.54 13.40 -0.79
CA LEU A 364 9.33 12.68 -0.37
C LEU A 364 9.63 11.21 -0.04
N ALA A 365 10.53 10.58 -0.80
CA ALA A 365 10.96 9.20 -0.58
C ALA A 365 11.56 8.98 0.83
N SER A 366 12.19 10.00 1.42
CA SER A 366 12.77 9.94 2.77
C SER A 366 11.73 10.08 3.90
N GLN A 367 10.57 10.65 3.60
CA GLN A 367 9.53 10.92 4.59
C GLN A 367 8.52 9.78 4.72
N ILE A 368 8.38 8.95 3.67
CA ILE A 368 7.33 7.93 3.60
C ILE A 368 7.91 6.51 3.69
N ASN A 369 7.51 5.78 4.73
CA ASN A 369 7.82 4.35 4.88
C ASN A 369 6.89 3.45 4.05
N ASP A 370 5.63 3.84 3.90
CA ASP A 370 4.63 3.08 3.15
C ASP A 370 4.55 3.50 1.67
N HIS A 371 3.79 2.72 0.89
CA HIS A 371 3.52 3.01 -0.52
C HIS A 371 2.12 3.61 -0.73
N VAL A 372 1.26 3.60 0.29
CA VAL A 372 -0.11 4.10 0.22
C VAL A 372 -0.24 5.40 1.00
N LEU A 373 -0.80 6.42 0.37
CA LEU A 373 -1.13 7.70 0.96
C LEU A 373 -2.63 7.96 0.86
N PHE A 374 -3.15 8.79 1.74
CA PHE A 374 -4.54 9.22 1.75
C PHE A 374 -4.63 10.71 1.44
N LEU A 375 -5.45 11.05 0.46
CA LEU A 375 -5.73 12.42 0.07
C LEU A 375 -7.12 12.81 0.54
N PHE A 376 -7.17 13.83 1.39
CA PHE A 376 -8.38 14.49 1.84
C PHE A 376 -8.45 15.90 1.23
N ARG A 377 -9.67 16.37 0.97
CA ARG A 377 -9.92 17.74 0.57
C ARG A 377 -10.32 18.54 1.82
N ASN A 378 -9.68 19.69 2.04
CA ASN A 378 -10.05 20.57 3.16
C ASN A 378 -11.56 20.85 3.15
N GLY A 379 -12.25 20.50 4.24
CA GLY A 379 -13.70 20.69 4.38
C GLY A 379 -14.57 19.65 3.67
N CYS A 380 -14.01 18.55 3.15
CA CYS A 380 -14.78 17.44 2.59
C CYS A 380 -14.18 16.10 3.05
N TYR A 381 -14.90 15.43 3.94
CA TYR A 381 -14.54 14.11 4.49
C TYR A 381 -15.45 12.98 3.98
N LEU A 382 -16.36 13.30 3.05
CA LEU A 382 -17.24 12.37 2.38
C LEU A 382 -16.72 12.03 0.99
N ILE A 383 -17.20 10.90 0.48
CA ILE A 383 -17.25 10.67 -0.96
C ILE A 383 -18.24 11.67 -1.54
N GLU A 384 -17.83 12.49 -2.51
CA GLU A 384 -18.70 13.49 -3.13
C GLU A 384 -19.79 12.78 -3.96
N ASP A 385 -19.40 11.79 -4.77
CA ASP A 385 -20.29 10.95 -5.56
C ASP A 385 -19.89 9.48 -5.39
N ILE A 386 -20.79 8.63 -4.92
CA ILE A 386 -20.54 7.18 -4.87
C ILE A 386 -20.34 6.69 -6.31
N PRO A 387 -19.15 6.20 -6.69
CA PRO A 387 -18.90 5.85 -8.08
C PRO A 387 -19.80 4.68 -8.50
N THR A 388 -20.40 4.82 -9.68
CA THR A 388 -21.09 3.71 -10.34
C THR A 388 -20.15 2.54 -10.50
N LEU A 389 -20.64 1.35 -10.16
CA LEU A 389 -19.86 0.13 -10.23
C LEU A 389 -19.48 -0.19 -11.68
N ASN A 390 -18.19 -0.23 -11.98
CA ASN A 390 -17.70 -0.62 -13.31
C ASN A 390 -17.59 -2.15 -13.40
N ILE A 391 -18.69 -2.79 -13.80
CA ILE A 391 -18.78 -4.25 -13.90
C ILE A 391 -18.02 -4.70 -15.16
N PRO A 392 -17.03 -5.61 -15.05
CA PRO A 392 -16.35 -6.11 -16.25
C PRO A 392 -17.33 -6.84 -17.17
N THR A 393 -17.20 -6.64 -18.49
CA THR A 393 -18.07 -7.29 -19.50
C THR A 393 -18.14 -8.82 -19.36
N ALA A 394 -17.06 -9.47 -18.90
CA ALA A 394 -17.05 -10.89 -18.61
C ALA A 394 -18.02 -11.27 -17.48
N VAL A 395 -18.09 -10.44 -16.44
CA VAL A 395 -19.02 -10.63 -15.31
C VAL A 395 -20.45 -10.35 -15.75
N GLU A 396 -20.70 -9.31 -16.56
CA GLU A 396 -22.04 -9.04 -17.11
C GLU A 396 -22.57 -10.21 -17.97
N LYS A 397 -21.71 -10.75 -18.85
CA LYS A 397 -22.03 -11.93 -19.66
C LYS A 397 -22.30 -13.17 -18.78
N MET A 398 -21.52 -13.36 -17.72
CA MET A 398 -21.76 -14.45 -16.76
C MET A 398 -23.14 -14.34 -16.12
N MET A 399 -23.53 -13.13 -15.68
CA MET A 399 -24.82 -12.89 -15.04
C MET A 399 -26.00 -13.14 -15.99
N THR A 400 -25.90 -12.65 -17.23
CA THR A 400 -26.94 -12.85 -18.26
C THR A 400 -27.06 -14.31 -18.71
N GLN A 401 -25.94 -15.04 -18.75
CA GLN A 401 -25.88 -16.45 -19.13
C GLN A 401 -25.92 -17.42 -17.92
N SER A 402 -26.37 -16.97 -16.75
CA SER A 402 -26.29 -17.70 -15.47
C SER A 402 -26.96 -19.09 -15.46
N LYS A 403 -27.91 -19.33 -16.38
CA LYS A 403 -28.63 -20.61 -16.54
C LYS A 403 -28.08 -21.50 -17.66
N ASN A 404 -27.17 -21.00 -18.49
CA ASN A 404 -26.63 -21.71 -19.64
C ASN A 404 -25.47 -22.61 -19.21
N GLU A 405 -25.32 -23.75 -19.88
CA GLU A 405 -24.11 -24.56 -19.75
C GLU A 405 -22.99 -23.95 -20.58
N LEU A 406 -21.87 -23.68 -19.92
CA LEU A 406 -20.69 -23.04 -20.52
C LEU A 406 -19.49 -23.97 -20.37
N ASN A 407 -18.57 -23.89 -21.32
CA ASN A 407 -17.32 -24.66 -21.27
C ASN A 407 -16.36 -24.11 -20.20
N TYR A 408 -15.38 -24.94 -19.84
CA TYR A 408 -14.40 -24.63 -18.79
C TYR A 408 -13.63 -23.34 -19.04
N GLU A 409 -13.15 -23.06 -20.26
CA GLU A 409 -12.34 -21.87 -20.51
C GLU A 409 -13.16 -20.56 -20.42
N VAL A 410 -14.42 -20.58 -20.87
CA VAL A 410 -15.34 -19.44 -20.70
C VAL A 410 -15.63 -19.20 -19.22
N LEU A 411 -15.96 -20.26 -18.46
CA LEU A 411 -16.22 -20.16 -17.02
C LEU A 411 -14.99 -19.68 -16.24
N LYS A 412 -13.82 -20.24 -16.55
CA LYS A 412 -12.54 -19.82 -15.97
C LYS A 412 -12.30 -18.33 -16.22
N ASN A 413 -12.54 -17.86 -17.44
CA ASN A 413 -12.41 -16.43 -17.75
C ASN A 413 -13.40 -15.59 -16.92
N TYR A 414 -14.66 -15.99 -16.83
CA TYR A 414 -15.68 -15.30 -16.03
C TYR A 414 -15.30 -15.25 -14.55
N TYR A 415 -14.95 -16.39 -13.94
CA TYR A 415 -14.61 -16.46 -12.53
C TYR A 415 -13.35 -15.67 -12.20
N ARG A 416 -12.31 -15.72 -13.05
CA ARG A 416 -11.11 -14.87 -12.87
C ARG A 416 -11.49 -13.39 -12.82
N HIS A 417 -12.34 -12.92 -13.74
CA HIS A 417 -12.76 -11.51 -13.79
C HIS A 417 -13.58 -11.15 -12.54
N THR A 418 -14.47 -12.05 -12.10
CA THR A 418 -15.23 -11.87 -10.86
C THR A 418 -14.31 -11.70 -9.66
N ILE A 419 -13.36 -12.62 -9.44
CA ILE A 419 -12.44 -12.57 -8.29
C ILE A 419 -11.59 -11.29 -8.30
N TYR A 420 -11.05 -10.91 -9.46
CA TYR A 420 -10.23 -9.70 -9.58
C TYR A 420 -11.03 -8.42 -9.26
N PHE A 421 -12.22 -8.32 -9.86
CA PHE A 421 -13.11 -7.18 -9.66
C PHE A 421 -13.57 -7.05 -8.20
N THR A 422 -14.03 -8.15 -7.59
CA THR A 422 -14.51 -8.10 -6.20
C THR A 422 -13.37 -7.86 -5.22
N LYS A 423 -12.18 -8.41 -5.45
CA LYS A 423 -10.97 -8.09 -4.67
C LYS A 423 -10.66 -6.59 -4.69
N ALA A 424 -10.72 -5.97 -5.87
CA ALA A 424 -10.46 -4.55 -6.01
C ALA A 424 -11.49 -3.70 -5.24
N GLU A 425 -12.77 -4.06 -5.31
CA GLU A 425 -13.83 -3.37 -4.56
C GLU A 425 -13.71 -3.55 -3.04
N VAL A 426 -13.38 -4.76 -2.55
CA VAL A 426 -13.10 -4.98 -1.12
C VAL A 426 -11.93 -4.12 -0.67
N TYR A 427 -10.87 -4.05 -1.46
CA TYR A 427 -9.69 -3.24 -1.13
C TYR A 427 -10.00 -1.74 -1.11
N LEU A 428 -10.76 -1.23 -2.09
CA LEU A 428 -11.21 0.17 -2.10
C LEU A 428 -12.05 0.50 -0.87
N PHE A 429 -12.97 -0.40 -0.50
CA PHE A 429 -13.81 -0.20 0.68
C PHE A 429 -12.99 -0.23 1.98
N GLN A 430 -12.01 -1.13 2.08
CA GLN A 430 -11.08 -1.16 3.20
C GLN A 430 -10.30 0.16 3.33
N LEU A 431 -9.79 0.72 2.22
CA LEU A 431 -9.11 2.01 2.23
C LEU A 431 -10.06 3.15 2.62
N TYR A 432 -11.32 3.10 2.20
CA TYR A 432 -12.32 4.08 2.61
C TYR A 432 -12.59 4.07 4.11
N ILE A 433 -12.83 2.90 4.71
CA ILE A 433 -12.99 2.78 6.16
C ILE A 433 -11.74 3.26 6.90
N PHE A 434 -10.55 2.96 6.35
CA PHE A 434 -9.30 3.42 6.93
C PHE A 434 -9.15 4.95 6.85
N ALA A 435 -9.52 5.56 5.72
CA ALA A 435 -9.51 7.01 5.55
C ALA A 435 -10.49 7.71 6.51
N LEU A 436 -11.65 7.12 6.78
CA LEU A 436 -12.59 7.61 7.79
C LEU A 436 -11.97 7.55 9.20
N SER A 437 -11.31 6.44 9.54
CA SER A 437 -10.59 6.32 10.82
C SER A 437 -9.50 7.40 10.96
N ILE A 438 -8.71 7.61 9.91
CA ILE A 438 -7.71 8.69 9.86
C ILE A 438 -8.40 10.04 10.07
N SER A 439 -9.53 10.30 9.42
CA SER A 439 -10.26 11.57 9.55
C SER A 439 -10.70 11.85 10.99
N VAL A 440 -11.20 10.83 11.68
CA VAL A 440 -11.57 10.92 13.10
C VAL A 440 -10.35 11.18 13.98
N ASP A 441 -9.25 10.46 13.76
CA ASP A 441 -8.02 10.64 14.52
C ASP A 441 -7.38 12.03 14.27
N LEU A 442 -7.40 12.54 13.04
CA LEU A 442 -6.94 13.88 12.70
C LEU A 442 -7.75 14.96 13.41
N LEU A 443 -9.09 14.83 13.43
CA LEU A 443 -9.95 15.74 14.16
C LEU A 443 -9.65 15.69 15.67
N HIS A 444 -9.47 14.49 16.22
CA HIS A 444 -9.12 14.31 17.62
C HIS A 444 -7.78 14.97 17.98
N GLN A 445 -6.75 14.76 17.17
CA GLN A 445 -5.44 15.43 17.33
C GLN A 445 -5.56 16.96 17.25
N LYS A 446 -6.38 17.47 16.33
CA LYS A 446 -6.61 18.92 16.20
C LYS A 446 -7.26 19.49 17.45
N ILE A 447 -8.25 18.80 18.01
CA ILE A 447 -8.95 19.17 19.24
C ILE A 447 -8.00 19.13 20.44
N ASP A 448 -7.15 18.11 20.55
CA ASP A 448 -6.17 18.01 21.65
C ASP A 448 -5.11 19.11 21.56
N LYS A 449 -4.62 19.44 20.36
CA LYS A 449 -3.69 20.57 20.16
C LYS A 449 -4.33 21.90 20.56
N PHE A 450 -5.61 22.09 20.23
CA PHE A 450 -6.36 23.25 20.71
C PHE A 450 -6.51 23.23 22.23
N ASN A 451 -6.81 22.08 22.85
CA ASN A 451 -6.90 21.96 24.30
C ASN A 451 -5.62 22.43 25.00
N SER A 452 -4.45 21.95 24.55
CA SER A 452 -3.17 22.36 25.14
C SER A 452 -2.90 23.86 25.01
N SER A 453 -3.27 24.45 23.86
CA SER A 453 -3.14 25.90 23.63
C SER A 453 -4.10 26.70 24.52
N MET A 454 -5.32 26.19 24.69
CA MET A 454 -6.36 26.78 25.52
C MET A 454 -6.01 26.71 27.00
N GLU A 455 -5.55 25.56 27.50
CA GLU A 455 -5.10 25.40 28.89
C GLU A 455 -3.95 26.37 29.22
N LYS A 456 -2.97 26.52 28.32
CA LYS A 456 -1.88 27.49 28.48
C LYS A 456 -2.38 28.94 28.57
N THR A 457 -3.32 29.32 27.70
CA THR A 457 -3.86 30.70 27.70
C THR A 457 -4.73 30.95 28.93
N LEU A 458 -5.54 29.98 29.35
CA LEU A 458 -6.35 30.08 30.56
C LEU A 458 -5.50 30.21 31.82
N GLU A 459 -4.39 29.47 31.91
CA GLU A 459 -3.44 29.63 33.01
C GLU A 459 -2.81 31.02 33.02
N ASN A 460 -2.40 31.53 31.86
CA ASN A 460 -1.88 32.89 31.73
C ASN A 460 -2.90 33.96 32.14
N THR A 461 -4.17 33.81 31.74
CA THR A 461 -5.26 34.73 32.12
C THR A 461 -5.55 34.65 33.62
N LYS A 462 -5.45 33.46 34.24
CA LYS A 462 -5.61 33.29 35.67
C LYS A 462 -4.49 33.99 36.46
N ILE A 463 -3.24 33.81 36.04
CA ILE A 463 -2.09 34.51 36.65
C ILE A 463 -2.27 36.04 36.54
N LEU A 464 -2.69 36.54 35.36
CA LEU A 464 -3.00 37.96 35.18
C LEU A 464 -4.08 38.42 36.16
N THR A 465 -5.14 37.64 36.33
CA THR A 465 -6.24 37.94 37.25
C THR A 465 -5.76 38.01 38.70
N ASP A 466 -4.95 37.05 39.15
CA ASP A 466 -4.39 37.03 40.51
C ASP A 466 -3.49 38.24 40.79
N GLN A 467 -2.68 38.63 39.81
CA GLN A 467 -1.83 39.82 39.86
C GLN A 467 -2.67 41.11 39.92
N VAL A 468 -3.69 41.20 39.07
CA VAL A 468 -4.64 42.32 39.06
C VAL A 468 -5.42 42.41 40.36
N GLN A 469 -5.83 41.29 40.94
CA GLN A 469 -6.49 41.22 42.25
C GLN A 469 -5.58 41.75 43.36
N THR A 470 -4.28 41.44 43.29
CA THR A 470 -3.28 41.94 44.25
C THR A 470 -3.16 43.47 44.18
N ILE A 471 -3.15 44.05 42.97
CA ILE A 471 -3.18 45.51 42.77
C ILE A 471 -4.50 46.10 43.26
N ARG A 472 -5.63 45.45 42.98
CA ARG A 472 -6.97 45.86 43.44
C ARG A 472 -7.03 45.98 44.96
N MET A 473 -6.42 45.03 45.69
CA MET A 473 -6.31 45.05 47.16
C MET A 473 -5.37 46.14 47.68
N LYS A 474 -4.29 46.47 46.95
CA LYS A 474 -3.38 47.57 47.31
C LYS A 474 -4.03 48.94 47.13
N HIS A 475 -4.70 49.19 46.00
CA HIS A 475 -5.39 50.48 45.74
C HIS A 475 -6.61 50.72 46.62
N MET A 476 -7.27 49.69 47.16
CA MET A 476 -8.35 49.88 48.14
C MET A 476 -7.86 50.48 49.47
N ASN A 477 -6.56 50.40 49.76
CA ASN A 477 -5.96 50.88 50.99
C ASN A 477 -5.27 52.26 50.85
N THR A 478 -5.17 52.83 49.64
CA THR A 478 -4.54 54.13 49.39
C THR A 478 -5.61 55.21 49.14
N ALA A 479 -5.75 56.15 50.09
CA ALA A 479 -6.79 57.17 50.03
C ALA A 479 -6.50 58.33 49.05
N ASP A 480 -5.24 58.51 48.63
CA ASP A 480 -4.70 59.81 48.18
C ASP A 480 -4.23 59.88 46.71
N GLU A 481 -4.92 59.19 45.80
CA GLU A 481 -4.64 59.22 44.35
C GLU A 481 -5.69 60.02 43.55
N ASP A 482 -5.22 60.67 42.47
CA ASP A 482 -5.98 61.55 41.56
C ASP A 482 -7.20 60.84 40.92
N ALA A 483 -8.32 61.54 40.82
CA ALA A 483 -9.60 60.96 40.42
C ALA A 483 -9.61 60.43 38.97
N ALA A 484 -8.70 60.93 38.12
CA ALA A 484 -8.51 60.49 36.75
C ALA A 484 -7.82 59.11 36.67
N ASP A 485 -6.83 58.85 37.52
CA ASP A 485 -6.08 57.59 37.51
C ASP A 485 -6.89 56.45 38.16
N LYS A 486 -7.69 56.76 39.19
CA LYS A 486 -8.71 55.82 39.73
C LYS A 486 -9.69 55.33 38.66
N ARG A 487 -10.14 56.20 37.73
CA ARG A 487 -11.05 55.79 36.65
C ARG A 487 -10.35 54.92 35.60
N LYS A 488 -9.10 55.20 35.25
CA LYS A 488 -8.34 54.38 34.29
C LYS A 488 -8.09 52.98 34.85
N ILE A 489 -7.66 52.87 36.09
CA ILE A 489 -7.41 51.59 36.78
C ILE A 489 -8.71 50.78 36.92
N GLN A 490 -9.82 51.42 37.31
CA GLN A 490 -11.11 50.73 37.37
C GLN A 490 -11.59 50.25 35.99
N THR A 491 -11.33 51.03 34.93
CA THR A 491 -11.64 50.63 33.56
C THR A 491 -10.83 49.40 33.14
N TYR A 492 -9.55 49.36 33.51
CA TYR A 492 -8.69 48.20 33.29
C TYR A 492 -9.15 46.96 34.06
N PHE A 493 -9.55 47.09 35.33
CA PHE A 493 -10.15 45.96 36.07
C PHE A 493 -11.40 45.40 35.37
N ASN A 494 -12.29 46.28 34.92
CA ASN A 494 -13.48 45.85 34.19
C ASN A 494 -13.14 45.15 32.85
N LYS A 495 -12.06 45.55 32.18
CA LYS A 495 -11.55 44.90 30.97
C LYS A 495 -11.06 43.47 31.27
N VAL A 496 -10.29 43.30 32.34
CA VAL A 496 -9.77 41.98 32.78
C VAL A 496 -10.90 41.06 33.25
N ASP A 497 -11.85 41.57 34.04
CA ASP A 497 -13.02 40.80 34.49
C ASP A 497 -13.84 40.26 33.27
N LYS A 498 -14.00 41.08 32.21
CA LYS A 498 -14.66 40.66 30.96
C LYS A 498 -13.86 39.59 30.20
N LEU A 499 -12.53 39.67 30.19
CA LEU A 499 -11.65 38.69 29.55
C LEU A 499 -11.79 37.32 30.23
N VAL A 500 -11.84 37.28 31.55
CA VAL A 500 -12.05 36.03 32.32
C VAL A 500 -13.39 35.39 31.95
N ILE A 501 -14.47 36.17 31.92
CA ILE A 501 -15.80 35.68 31.53
C ILE A 501 -15.77 35.08 30.12
N ALA A 502 -15.12 35.76 29.17
CA ALA A 502 -14.98 35.26 27.80
C ALA A 502 -14.18 33.95 27.75
N ALA A 503 -13.07 33.87 28.50
CA ALA A 503 -12.22 32.69 28.57
C ALA A 503 -12.95 31.47 29.17
N ASP A 504 -13.72 31.67 30.24
CA ASP A 504 -14.53 30.62 30.86
C ASP A 504 -15.65 30.11 29.94
N GLN A 505 -16.29 31.02 29.19
CA GLN A 505 -17.29 30.63 28.19
C GLN A 505 -16.69 29.77 27.07
N ILE A 506 -15.48 30.09 26.60
CA ILE A 506 -14.76 29.28 25.62
C ILE A 506 -14.46 27.90 26.20
N LYS A 507 -13.94 27.83 27.44
CA LYS A 507 -13.64 26.58 28.13
C LYS A 507 -14.87 25.68 28.23
N MET A 508 -16.02 26.22 28.63
CA MET A 508 -17.27 25.46 28.73
C MET A 508 -17.72 24.89 27.37
N LYS A 509 -17.70 25.71 26.32
CA LYS A 509 -18.03 25.25 24.95
C LYS A 509 -17.04 24.20 24.45
N PHE A 510 -15.75 24.37 24.75
CA PHE A 510 -14.71 23.42 24.37
C PHE A 510 -14.87 22.06 25.09
N MET A 511 -15.19 22.04 26.38
CA MET A 511 -15.40 20.78 27.12
C MET A 511 -16.59 19.97 26.55
N SER A 512 -17.65 20.66 26.12
CA SER A 512 -18.75 20.01 25.40
C SER A 512 -18.28 19.43 24.05
N LEU A 513 -17.48 20.17 23.30
CA LEU A 513 -16.92 19.71 22.02
C LEU A 513 -16.01 18.50 22.20
N LYS A 514 -15.13 18.52 23.21
CA LYS A 514 -14.22 17.42 23.54
C LYS A 514 -14.99 16.14 23.92
N LYS A 515 -16.08 16.28 24.68
CA LYS A 515 -16.96 15.16 25.02
C LYS A 515 -17.63 14.56 23.78
N ASP A 516 -18.19 15.39 22.92
CA ASP A 516 -18.81 14.94 21.66
C ASP A 516 -17.77 14.21 20.77
N ASN A 517 -16.55 14.73 20.70
CA ASN A 517 -15.45 14.14 19.93
C ASN A 517 -14.98 12.77 20.47
N ASN A 518 -14.88 12.61 21.79
CA ASN A 518 -14.54 11.31 22.38
C ASN A 518 -15.60 10.26 22.06
N LYS A 519 -16.88 10.64 22.16
CA LYS A 519 -17.99 9.76 21.78
C LYS A 519 -17.93 9.34 20.31
N LEU A 520 -17.63 10.27 19.41
CA LEU A 520 -17.45 9.98 17.98
C LEU A 520 -16.31 8.97 17.76
N ARG A 521 -15.19 9.15 18.46
CA ARG A 521 -14.03 8.23 18.38
C ARG A 521 -14.39 6.82 18.82
N ASP A 522 -15.10 6.68 19.94
CA ASP A 522 -15.56 5.38 20.44
C ASP A 522 -16.54 4.71 19.46
N GLN A 523 -17.45 5.49 18.86
CA GLN A 523 -18.41 5.00 17.86
C GLN A 523 -17.71 4.48 16.59
N ALA A 524 -16.70 5.20 16.09
CA ALA A 524 -15.94 4.81 14.91
C ALA A 524 -15.13 3.52 15.13
N GLN A 525 -14.58 3.32 16.34
CA GLN A 525 -13.78 2.13 16.67
C GLN A 525 -14.62 0.86 16.90
N ALA A 526 -15.88 1.00 17.32
CA ALA A 526 -16.75 -0.13 17.65
C ALA A 526 -17.34 -0.88 16.44
N SER A 527 -17.19 -0.34 15.22
CA SER A 527 -17.94 -0.79 14.06
C SER A 527 -17.10 -1.60 13.07
N ASP A 528 -17.43 -2.89 12.88
CA ASP A 528 -16.84 -3.72 11.81
C ASP A 528 -17.66 -3.59 10.52
N TYR A 529 -17.28 -2.62 9.70
CA TYR A 529 -17.91 -2.41 8.40
C TYR A 529 -17.40 -3.37 7.31
N ILE A 530 -16.24 -4.01 7.48
CA ILE A 530 -15.54 -4.72 6.38
C ILE A 530 -15.96 -6.20 6.30
N GLY A 531 -16.40 -6.78 7.42
CA GLY A 531 -16.65 -8.22 7.54
C GLY A 531 -17.53 -8.82 6.42
N ASN A 532 -18.62 -8.17 6.04
CA ASN A 532 -19.58 -8.74 5.09
C ASN A 532 -19.00 -8.94 3.67
N LEU A 533 -18.39 -7.90 3.09
CA LEU A 533 -17.81 -7.97 1.74
C LEU A 533 -16.65 -8.97 1.68
N SER A 534 -15.83 -9.05 2.73
CA SER A 534 -14.72 -9.99 2.80
C SER A 534 -15.21 -11.43 2.87
N VAL A 535 -16.30 -11.70 3.61
CA VAL A 535 -16.92 -13.03 3.67
C VAL A 535 -17.47 -13.44 2.29
N LEU A 536 -18.15 -12.54 1.59
CA LEU A 536 -18.67 -12.81 0.23
C LEU A 536 -17.53 -13.08 -0.76
N TYR A 537 -16.46 -12.28 -0.72
CA TYR A 537 -15.26 -12.50 -1.53
C TYR A 537 -14.63 -13.88 -1.27
N ASN A 538 -14.50 -14.28 -0.01
CA ASN A 538 -13.94 -15.59 0.35
C ASN A 538 -14.81 -16.74 -0.17
N LYS A 539 -16.15 -16.62 -0.08
CA LYS A 539 -17.07 -17.61 -0.69
C LYS A 539 -16.87 -17.73 -2.19
N MET A 540 -16.66 -16.62 -2.90
CA MET A 540 -16.36 -16.66 -4.34
C MET A 540 -15.02 -17.36 -4.62
N CYS A 541 -14.00 -17.09 -3.80
CA CYS A 541 -12.71 -17.79 -3.89
C CYS A 541 -12.89 -19.30 -3.74
N ASP A 542 -13.70 -19.74 -2.78
CA ASP A 542 -13.98 -21.16 -2.57
C ASP A 542 -14.69 -21.81 -3.76
N VAL A 543 -15.65 -21.11 -4.37
CA VAL A 543 -16.32 -21.58 -5.61
C VAL A 543 -15.30 -21.69 -6.75
N TYR A 544 -14.42 -20.71 -6.90
CA TYR A 544 -13.38 -20.75 -7.93
C TYR A 544 -12.36 -21.88 -7.70
N LEU A 545 -11.97 -22.13 -6.46
CA LEU A 545 -11.07 -23.23 -6.10
C LEU A 545 -11.69 -24.59 -6.41
N LYS A 546 -12.95 -24.81 -6.01
CA LYS A 546 -13.70 -26.03 -6.35
C LYS A 546 -13.79 -26.22 -7.86
N PHE A 547 -14.07 -25.16 -8.61
CA PHE A 547 -14.10 -25.19 -10.07
C PHE A 547 -12.74 -25.59 -10.68
N LYS A 548 -11.61 -25.13 -10.11
CA LYS A 548 -10.27 -25.51 -10.61
C LYS A 548 -9.93 -26.98 -10.39
N GLU A 549 -10.58 -27.66 -9.44
CA GLU A 549 -10.41 -29.10 -9.20
C GLU A 549 -11.19 -29.96 -10.20
N GLU A 550 -12.16 -29.39 -10.91
CA GLU A 550 -12.95 -30.10 -11.92
C GLU A 550 -12.18 -30.31 -13.25
N THR A 551 -12.64 -31.28 -14.05
CA THR A 551 -11.97 -31.62 -15.31
C THR A 551 -12.23 -30.57 -16.41
N PRO A 552 -11.23 -30.21 -17.24
CA PRO A 552 -11.36 -29.18 -18.28
C PRO A 552 -12.43 -29.44 -19.36
N HIS A 553 -12.93 -30.69 -19.47
CA HIS A 553 -13.93 -31.07 -20.47
C HIS A 553 -15.38 -30.94 -19.97
N LYS A 554 -15.57 -30.57 -18.69
CA LYS A 554 -16.90 -30.47 -18.08
C LYS A 554 -17.56 -29.12 -18.38
N THR A 555 -18.82 -29.15 -18.79
CA THR A 555 -19.67 -27.95 -18.84
C THR A 555 -20.33 -27.70 -17.48
N ALA A 556 -20.51 -26.44 -17.12
CA ALA A 556 -21.21 -26.08 -15.88
C ALA A 556 -21.97 -24.76 -16.04
N LYS A 557 -22.90 -24.51 -15.11
CA LYS A 557 -23.65 -23.25 -15.02
C LYS A 557 -23.00 -22.34 -13.98
N PRO A 558 -22.79 -21.04 -14.26
CA PRO A 558 -22.17 -20.13 -13.29
C PRO A 558 -23.17 -19.59 -12.25
N LEU A 559 -24.22 -20.34 -11.92
CA LEU A 559 -25.35 -19.87 -11.12
C LEU A 559 -24.94 -19.44 -9.71
N ASP A 560 -24.13 -20.25 -9.03
CA ASP A 560 -23.71 -19.96 -7.65
C ASP A 560 -22.80 -18.74 -7.57
N MET A 561 -21.83 -18.63 -8.50
CA MET A 561 -20.98 -17.44 -8.62
C MET A 561 -21.83 -16.20 -8.94
N SER A 562 -22.81 -16.32 -9.83
CA SER A 562 -23.69 -15.20 -10.21
C SER A 562 -24.53 -14.69 -9.03
N LYS A 563 -25.07 -15.60 -8.21
CA LYS A 563 -25.78 -15.23 -6.97
C LYS A 563 -24.88 -14.47 -6.00
N LEU A 564 -23.67 -14.99 -5.76
CA LEU A 564 -22.70 -14.33 -4.88
C LEU A 564 -22.33 -12.93 -5.40
N VAL A 565 -22.19 -12.75 -6.71
CA VAL A 565 -21.89 -11.44 -7.30
C VAL A 565 -23.04 -10.46 -7.06
N PHE A 566 -24.29 -10.90 -7.25
CA PHE A 566 -25.46 -10.06 -6.96
C PHE A 566 -25.54 -9.67 -5.47
N GLU A 567 -25.32 -10.63 -4.57
CA GLU A 567 -25.26 -10.38 -3.12
C GLU A 567 -24.14 -9.39 -2.77
N PHE A 568 -22.96 -9.52 -3.39
CA PHE A 568 -21.83 -8.62 -3.19
C PHE A 568 -22.14 -7.19 -3.65
N MET A 569 -22.74 -7.02 -4.82
CA MET A 569 -23.12 -5.71 -5.34
C MET A 569 -24.12 -5.02 -4.41
N THR A 570 -25.12 -5.76 -3.94
CA THR A 570 -26.13 -5.26 -2.99
C THR A 570 -25.47 -4.87 -1.66
N ALA A 571 -24.63 -5.75 -1.12
CA ALA A 571 -23.93 -5.51 0.14
C ALA A 571 -23.02 -4.28 0.07
N ARG A 572 -22.32 -4.08 -1.05
CA ARG A 572 -21.45 -2.92 -1.28
C ARG A 572 -22.24 -1.62 -1.24
N GLU A 573 -23.39 -1.57 -1.92
CA GLU A 573 -24.24 -0.38 -1.96
C GLU A 573 -24.78 -0.05 -0.57
N VAL A 574 -25.30 -1.05 0.14
CA VAL A 574 -25.78 -0.88 1.53
C VAL A 574 -24.68 -0.37 2.47
N GLN A 575 -23.44 -0.83 2.27
CA GLN A 575 -22.32 -0.42 3.11
C GLN A 575 -21.81 0.99 2.81
N LEU A 576 -21.74 1.39 1.55
CA LEU A 576 -21.36 2.76 1.17
C LEU A 576 -22.42 3.79 1.62
N CYS A 577 -23.69 3.38 1.62
CA CYS A 577 -24.82 4.19 2.09
C CYS A 577 -25.16 3.94 3.58
N ASN A 578 -24.26 3.35 4.35
CA ASN A 578 -24.55 2.99 5.74
C ASN A 578 -24.80 4.24 6.59
N GLU A 579 -25.97 4.29 7.26
CA GLU A 579 -26.38 5.45 8.06
C GLU A 579 -25.37 5.80 9.16
N ASN A 580 -24.67 4.81 9.75
CA ASN A 580 -23.66 5.09 10.76
C ASN A 580 -22.43 5.78 10.16
N ILE A 581 -22.01 5.40 8.94
CA ILE A 581 -20.88 6.05 8.25
C ILE A 581 -21.25 7.50 7.89
N ILE A 582 -22.46 7.70 7.38
CA ILE A 582 -22.98 9.03 7.05
C ILE A 582 -23.07 9.89 8.32
N ASP A 583 -23.56 9.32 9.43
CA ASP A 583 -23.66 10.03 10.70
C ASP A 583 -22.28 10.38 11.29
N ILE A 584 -21.31 9.45 11.27
CA ILE A 584 -19.92 9.72 11.68
C ILE A 584 -19.38 10.92 10.90
N THR A 585 -19.55 10.93 9.58
CA THR A 585 -18.99 12.01 8.76
C THR A 585 -19.68 13.34 9.00
N ARG A 586 -21.01 13.34 9.15
CA ARG A 586 -21.77 14.53 9.56
C ARG A 586 -21.34 15.06 10.93
N GLN A 587 -21.01 14.17 11.87
CA GLN A 587 -20.48 14.55 13.17
C GLN A 587 -19.08 15.17 13.06
N ILE A 588 -18.21 14.65 12.19
CA ILE A 588 -16.90 15.25 11.88
C ILE A 588 -17.08 16.70 11.42
N ASP A 589 -17.91 16.94 10.40
CA ASP A 589 -18.15 18.28 9.84
C ASP A 589 -18.69 19.25 10.89
N LYS A 590 -19.66 18.79 11.69
CA LYS A 590 -20.25 19.58 12.76
C LYS A 590 -19.22 19.95 13.84
N LEU A 591 -18.38 19.01 14.25
CA LEU A 591 -17.33 19.26 15.24
C LEU A 591 -16.25 20.19 14.68
N GLN A 592 -15.92 20.04 13.40
CA GLN A 592 -14.94 20.89 12.73
C GLN A 592 -15.42 22.34 12.60
N ASP A 593 -16.68 22.56 12.23
CA ASP A 593 -17.30 23.90 12.21
C ASP A 593 -17.33 24.52 13.61
N LYS A 594 -17.76 23.75 14.62
CA LYS A 594 -17.73 24.21 16.03
C LYS A 594 -16.31 24.58 16.47
N LEU A 595 -15.31 23.75 16.13
CA LEU A 595 -13.91 24.00 16.47
C LEU A 595 -13.39 25.25 15.77
N SER A 596 -13.65 25.43 14.48
CA SER A 596 -13.22 26.62 13.73
C SER A 596 -13.82 27.91 14.30
N LYS A 597 -15.10 27.88 14.71
CA LYS A 597 -15.75 29.00 15.40
C LYS A 597 -15.08 29.30 16.74
N LEU A 598 -14.74 28.28 17.51
CA LEU A 598 -14.01 28.44 18.79
C LEU A 598 -12.58 28.97 18.57
N GLU A 599 -11.86 28.46 17.58
CA GLU A 599 -10.52 28.93 17.21
C GLU A 599 -10.51 30.43 16.91
N LYS A 600 -11.48 30.93 16.13
CA LYS A 600 -11.61 32.37 15.82
C LYS A 600 -11.80 33.23 17.07
N VAL A 601 -12.68 32.82 17.99
CA VAL A 601 -12.93 33.58 19.24
C VAL A 601 -11.73 33.47 20.18
N PHE A 602 -11.07 32.32 20.21
CA PHE A 602 -9.91 32.06 21.05
C PHE A 602 -8.69 32.91 20.67
N ILE A 603 -8.45 33.13 19.38
CA ILE A 603 -7.40 34.05 18.90
C ILE A 603 -7.57 35.45 19.51
N SER A 604 -8.81 35.97 19.55
CA SER A 604 -9.09 37.26 20.18
C SER A 604 -8.78 37.24 21.68
N VAL A 605 -9.16 36.18 22.40
CA VAL A 605 -8.85 36.07 23.84
C VAL A 605 -7.34 36.03 24.08
N THR A 606 -6.58 35.25 23.32
CA THR A 606 -5.12 35.21 23.43
C THR A 606 -4.50 36.59 23.20
N ALA A 607 -4.90 37.29 22.14
CA ALA A 607 -4.39 38.63 21.84
C ALA A 607 -4.73 39.64 22.94
N MET A 608 -5.97 39.60 23.47
CA MET A 608 -6.38 40.48 24.57
C MET A 608 -5.65 40.17 25.88
N THR A 609 -5.40 38.89 26.19
CA THR A 609 -4.59 38.48 27.35
C THR A 609 -3.17 39.06 27.26
N GLU A 610 -2.55 39.02 26.09
CA GLU A 610 -1.21 39.60 25.86
C GLU A 610 -1.22 41.12 26.00
N LEU A 611 -2.17 41.82 25.39
CA LEU A 611 -2.31 43.27 25.50
C LEU A 611 -2.53 43.73 26.94
N TYR A 612 -3.36 43.02 27.70
CA TYR A 612 -3.60 43.35 29.11
C TYR A 612 -2.39 43.03 29.99
N TRP A 613 -1.58 42.02 29.65
CA TRP A 613 -0.29 41.81 30.28
C TRP A 613 0.68 42.98 30.05
N GLU A 614 0.74 43.52 28.83
CA GLU A 614 1.54 44.72 28.56
C GLU A 614 1.02 45.94 29.33
N GLU A 615 -0.31 46.12 29.39
CA GLU A 615 -0.94 47.21 30.14
C GLU A 615 -0.63 47.09 31.65
N TYR A 616 -0.69 45.87 32.21
CA TYR A 616 -0.28 45.57 33.59
C TYR A 616 1.18 45.94 33.86
N GLN A 617 2.09 45.58 32.96
CA GLN A 617 3.51 45.91 33.08
C GLN A 617 3.75 47.43 33.06
N ARG A 618 3.03 48.17 32.21
CA ARG A 618 3.10 49.64 32.17
C ARG A 618 2.60 50.28 33.47
N MET A 619 1.52 49.76 34.07
CA MET A 619 0.98 50.27 35.34
C MET A 619 1.86 49.95 36.56
N THR A 620 2.59 48.83 36.53
CA THR A 620 3.48 48.44 37.63
C THR A 620 4.88 49.06 37.54
N GLN A 621 5.31 49.46 36.33
CA GLN A 621 6.55 50.21 36.12
C GLN A 621 6.46 51.68 36.55
N SER A 622 5.26 52.27 36.70
CA SER A 622 5.11 53.62 37.25
C SER A 622 5.33 53.72 38.76
N ASP A 623 5.38 52.60 39.49
CA ASP A 623 5.34 52.61 40.96
C ASP A 623 6.61 52.21 41.71
N ILE A 624 7.69 51.67 41.11
CA ILE A 624 8.85 51.22 41.92
C ILE A 624 10.21 51.43 41.23
N ASN A 625 10.93 52.46 41.68
CA ASN A 625 12.40 52.45 41.83
C ASN A 625 12.79 51.41 42.91
N SER A 626 12.82 50.11 42.57
CA SER A 626 13.50 48.99 43.28
C SER A 626 13.07 47.58 42.77
N VAL A 627 13.72 47.08 41.70
CA VAL A 627 14.39 45.75 41.48
C VAL A 627 13.74 44.45 42.06
N PRO A 628 13.79 43.23 41.41
CA PRO A 628 14.72 42.75 40.37
C PRO A 628 14.14 42.16 39.08
N GLN A 629 15.00 42.16 38.06
CA GLN A 629 14.94 41.34 36.86
C GLN A 629 14.66 39.86 37.20
N GLN A 630 13.56 39.32 36.70
CA GLN A 630 13.46 37.89 36.42
C GLN A 630 13.25 37.69 34.92
N SER A 631 14.27 37.06 34.35
CA SER A 631 14.46 36.51 33.02
C SER A 631 13.21 36.32 32.16
N ASN A 632 13.23 37.02 31.04
CA ASN A 632 12.60 36.69 29.77
C ASN A 632 12.57 35.18 29.49
N ASN A 633 11.37 34.67 29.19
CA ASN A 633 11.17 33.61 28.20
C ASN A 633 9.80 33.80 27.54
N TYR A 634 9.60 34.98 26.94
CA TYR A 634 8.59 35.16 25.89
C TYR A 634 9.23 34.72 24.56
N GLN A 635 8.98 33.49 24.15
CA GLN A 635 9.13 33.15 22.73
C GLN A 635 7.96 33.80 21.98
N SER A 636 8.26 34.95 21.38
CA SER A 636 7.42 35.63 20.40
C SER A 636 7.00 34.64 19.31
N VAL A 637 5.71 34.35 19.22
CA VAL A 637 5.13 33.77 18.01
C VAL A 637 5.13 34.89 16.97
N ASN A 638 6.00 34.77 15.96
CA ASN A 638 6.04 35.68 14.81
C ASN A 638 4.70 35.60 14.06
N ILE A 639 3.80 36.53 14.35
CA ILE A 639 2.69 36.90 13.48
C ILE A 639 3.03 38.30 12.98
N SER A 640 3.05 38.49 11.66
CA SER A 640 3.38 39.75 10.99
C SER A 640 2.52 40.91 11.54
N THR A 641 3.15 41.71 12.38
CA THR A 641 2.61 42.83 13.16
C THR A 641 2.20 44.05 12.34
N THR A 642 2.37 44.00 11.02
CA THR A 642 2.22 45.15 10.13
C THR A 642 0.81 45.39 9.60
N GLU A 643 -0.07 44.37 9.59
CA GLU A 643 -1.49 44.56 9.19
C GLU A 643 -2.43 44.77 10.38
N LEU A 644 -2.07 44.28 11.58
CA LEU A 644 -2.87 44.50 12.80
C LEU A 644 -2.71 45.91 13.37
N SER A 645 -1.53 46.52 13.25
CA SER A 645 -1.22 47.80 13.89
C SER A 645 -1.97 48.99 13.30
N SER A 646 -2.36 48.93 12.02
CA SER A 646 -3.17 49.99 11.37
C SER A 646 -4.68 49.85 11.61
N ILE A 647 -5.16 48.68 12.06
CA ILE A 647 -6.58 48.44 12.37
C ILE A 647 -6.92 48.86 13.81
N ILE A 648 -5.94 48.85 14.71
CA ILE A 648 -6.16 48.92 16.17
C ILE A 648 -6.13 50.35 16.72
N GLN A 649 -5.57 51.34 16.01
CA GLN A 649 -5.43 52.70 16.56
C GLN A 649 -6.70 53.58 16.56
N SER A 650 -7.85 53.11 16.04
CA SER A 650 -9.09 53.92 16.05
C SER A 650 -10.39 53.20 16.46
N GLU A 651 -10.40 51.93 16.86
CA GLU A 651 -11.64 51.15 16.94
C GLU A 651 -11.78 50.14 18.10
N ASP A 652 -11.10 50.33 19.24
CA ASP A 652 -11.19 49.44 20.43
C ASP A 652 -12.62 49.25 20.98
N ASN A 653 -13.53 50.21 20.77
CA ASN A 653 -14.94 50.08 21.13
C ASN A 653 -15.83 49.53 19.99
N VAL A 654 -15.41 49.65 18.72
CA VAL A 654 -16.22 49.28 17.55
C VAL A 654 -16.08 47.79 17.25
N ILE A 655 -14.89 47.21 17.43
CA ILE A 655 -14.65 45.77 17.23
C ILE A 655 -15.35 44.93 18.32
N TYR A 656 -15.32 45.39 19.58
CA TYR A 656 -16.06 44.76 20.69
C TYR A 656 -17.58 44.85 20.51
N ASN A 657 -18.10 46.02 20.13
CA ASN A 657 -19.52 46.19 19.85
C ASN A 657 -19.97 45.38 18.61
N ASN A 658 -19.13 45.26 17.57
CA ASN A 658 -19.41 44.40 16.42
C ASN A 658 -19.34 42.90 16.73
N LEU A 659 -18.47 42.46 17.65
CA LEU A 659 -18.41 41.06 18.11
C LEU A 659 -19.63 40.68 18.96
N ILE A 660 -20.04 41.56 19.88
CA ILE A 660 -21.25 41.35 20.69
C ILE A 660 -22.51 41.46 19.82
N MET A 661 -22.57 42.42 18.89
CA MET A 661 -23.71 42.56 17.97
C MET A 661 -23.81 41.36 17.02
N ARG A 662 -22.71 40.86 16.43
CA ARG A 662 -22.73 39.62 15.63
C ARG A 662 -23.15 38.40 16.48
N TYR A 663 -22.63 38.28 17.70
CA TYR A 663 -22.98 37.18 18.60
C TYR A 663 -24.44 37.22 19.08
N MET A 664 -24.98 38.42 19.36
CA MET A 664 -26.39 38.60 19.69
C MET A 664 -27.27 38.36 18.47
N LEU A 665 -26.88 38.81 17.28
CA LEU A 665 -27.63 38.62 16.03
C LEU A 665 -27.68 37.13 15.64
N ASP A 666 -26.56 36.40 15.72
CA ASP A 666 -26.51 34.96 15.43
C ASP A 666 -27.37 34.13 16.41
N ASN A 667 -27.37 34.50 17.71
CA ASN A 667 -28.26 33.89 18.70
C ASN A 667 -29.73 34.24 18.48
N LEU A 668 -30.03 35.48 18.08
CA LEU A 668 -31.40 35.91 17.79
C LEU A 668 -31.93 35.20 16.55
N ILE A 669 -31.12 35.06 15.50
CA ILE A 669 -31.45 34.32 14.28
C ILE A 669 -31.66 32.84 14.60
N ALA A 670 -30.81 32.22 15.42
CA ALA A 670 -30.98 30.82 15.85
C ALA A 670 -32.26 30.61 16.68
N GLN A 671 -32.62 31.56 17.56
CA GLN A 671 -33.89 31.53 18.31
C GLN A 671 -35.10 31.76 17.40
N MET A 672 -35.00 32.65 16.43
CA MET A 672 -36.06 32.88 15.44
C MET A 672 -36.26 31.68 14.53
N GLN A 673 -35.19 31.03 14.06
CA GLN A 673 -35.26 29.80 13.28
C GLN A 673 -35.87 28.66 14.09
N LYS A 674 -35.49 28.52 15.37
CA LYS A 674 -36.09 27.53 16.28
C LYS A 674 -37.59 27.76 16.47
N LYS A 675 -38.01 29.01 16.71
CA LYS A 675 -39.44 29.36 16.80
C LYS A 675 -40.18 29.15 15.47
N TYR A 676 -39.55 29.47 14.35
CA TYR A 676 -40.12 29.24 13.02
C TYR A 676 -40.34 27.74 12.73
N LEU A 677 -39.38 26.89 13.13
CA LEU A 677 -39.50 25.42 13.06
C LEU A 677 -40.51 24.84 14.07
N GLU A 678 -40.73 25.49 15.22
CA GLU A 678 -41.78 25.11 16.17
C GLU A 678 -43.17 25.49 15.65
N VAL A 679 -43.30 26.62 14.94
CA VAL A 679 -44.55 27.05 14.29
C VAL A 679 -44.88 26.18 13.09
N LEU A 680 -43.90 25.80 12.26
CA LEU A 680 -44.08 24.86 11.13
C LEU A 680 -44.45 23.42 11.54
N LYS A 681 -44.34 23.08 12.83
CA LYS A 681 -44.75 21.78 13.39
C LYS A 681 -46.15 21.80 14.00
N LEU A 682 -46.80 22.97 14.02
CA LEU A 682 -48.15 23.18 14.55
C LEU A 682 -49.22 23.28 13.44
N ASP A 683 -48.81 23.18 12.18
CA ASP A 683 -49.61 22.81 11.00
C ASP A 683 -49.24 21.37 10.59
#